data_AF-A0A0S7WLU1-F1
#
_entry.id   AF-A0A0S7WLU1-F1
#
_cell.length_a   1.000
_cell.length_b   1.000
_cell.length_c   1.000
_cell.angle_alpha   90.00
_cell.angle_beta   90.00
_cell.angle_gamma   90.00
#
_symmetry.space_group_name_H-M   'P 1'
#
loop_
_entity.id
_entity.type
_entity.pdbx_description
1 polymer ?
#
loop_
_entity_poly.entity_id
_entity_poly.type
_entity_poly.pdbx_seq_one_letter_code
_entity_poly.pdbx_strand_id
1 'polypeptide(L)'
;MFHRFSAFLILLVIASSSWEENLTLVLHANEYEITDVQEGWQMVRMEEFGSVVEPGKPMLPARVFLIALPPGARVEDVTVEGFGEQELPGTYEIVPSPPLVPTASGEIHQDWLTFVRNEWTANYESAYTSDEPYPHNVGEFLSTGNLRKWRFARVSYKPFAYRPLSKQLVFYPSARVSIHYSLPSPGSAEAIETERLLTDRKGEGLASQLLVNHQDAKRWYEEPGKSGGALQPYDYVIITGSTLTAGVSPLVAWKTSLGYNVNVVTTDWISTTYTGIDLQEKIRNFLIDKYPSLQWGIEWVLLAADIDVIPMRKCYPDASNHANDVPTDHYYADLTGNWDSDSDGFPGEYGEDGVDIAPELWVGRIPYSNVDSLLHICNKIVSFEADSSTWKNRCLLMGAILEYFNEDGSGWPGCDGADLECGMSLEFLYPGDILVEARGLAPSPWWSAPWLVADSLTYLNAINWWSTGRYGMVNLVGHGNSSSAARKVWAWDNGNSIPDNPAEFTWPTFFDKAACASLNDNYPSIVLSIGCDNSYPETPNLGRALLRKGASGVIGSTRLCYHIQGWWGVPQGGTFTLNHMFFRYLTLDDAQLGRALYSSKLLYYNNYLYPGYEWTDQQNMFDFCLYGDPSMRRFPVPAPKVVSTSPAAHDPSASSTTSIQATFDSDMLSATMNAGAYGTFLVWGTQSGPRYVGSVGYTPGTRTATFTTPHLPFFAGEQVIATLTDGILSGDSAALDRYSFSFTVQASNPTNAQFDSTTSYAVGGWPGILAAVDLNYTNHVDLLVLDSRTGSDTVFTLMNDGSGNFIPAPKYSLGSPPTSVCAMDADRDGDIDAVVACDTMIVFLQNDGLGNFPTQQYYSYGWGAGSSLQNLRNNDLGGRGTILDFALSFGGNDLAVLLFRDLANGAARYDYYDLRGGIADLCVGDLNSDGEVDIIGTMSPYVWPTDSLWIMWNEGSGSYAPPTYIYAGAGAHAIYGNDLNGDGLLDLATACIWDTSVTVLINNGSGGFHSPVRYPISIPSFFHDGPRQIDGSDLDGDGDIDLIAFNIWTGMSLIDSLYLFSNNGNGTFSGPTSYALRAPPRDVLCADLDSDQDIDIVASLGNYPPFPIQVLWNTGGGAQCGDCNGDGRITIADATYLVAYIYRGGPAPIGQGDVNLDGRTTIADATSLVAFIYRGGPPPCQPTSPGIRSVDERTRVRR
;
A
#
# COMPACT_ATOMS: atom_id res chain seq x y z
N MET A 1 -12.25 42.60 -9.18
CA MET A 1 -11.82 43.68 -10.10
C MET A 1 -10.33 43.47 -10.34
N PHE A 2 -9.74 43.17 -11.50
CA PHE A 2 -10.08 43.12 -12.93
C PHE A 2 -9.93 41.65 -13.41
N HIS A 3 -10.94 40.92 -13.91
CA HIS A 3 -11.49 40.84 -15.28
C HIS A 3 -10.52 40.54 -16.44
N ARG A 4 -10.50 39.25 -16.82
CA ARG A 4 -10.71 38.68 -18.18
C ARG A 4 -10.02 39.39 -19.36
N PHE A 5 -9.12 38.68 -20.03
CA PHE A 5 -8.99 38.73 -21.49
C PHE A 5 -8.83 37.32 -22.07
N SER A 6 -9.65 37.02 -23.06
CA SER A 6 -9.76 35.77 -23.81
C SER A 6 -9.07 35.89 -25.17
N ALA A 7 -8.49 34.78 -25.64
CA ALA A 7 -8.43 34.24 -27.01
C ALA A 7 -8.18 35.18 -28.25
N PHE A 8 -7.06 34.90 -28.94
CA PHE A 8 -6.75 34.92 -30.38
C PHE A 8 -7.63 35.70 -31.40
N LEU A 9 -7.01 36.62 -32.17
CA LEU A 9 -7.02 36.63 -33.66
C LEU A 9 -5.92 37.54 -34.26
N ILE A 10 -5.37 37.13 -35.41
CA ILE A 10 -4.14 37.57 -36.12
C ILE A 10 -4.33 38.83 -37.01
N LEU A 11 -3.33 39.75 -37.09
CA LEU A 11 -2.78 40.37 -38.33
C LEU A 11 -1.62 41.39 -38.11
N LEU A 12 -0.42 41.01 -38.59
CA LEU A 12 0.73 41.76 -39.17
C LEU A 12 1.11 43.19 -38.67
N VAL A 13 2.35 43.34 -38.14
CA VAL A 13 3.54 44.04 -38.72
C VAL A 13 4.65 44.25 -37.65
N ILE A 14 5.79 43.56 -37.84
CA ILE A 14 7.20 43.86 -37.49
C ILE A 14 7.53 44.46 -36.10
N ALA A 15 8.09 43.62 -35.21
CA ALA A 15 9.47 43.74 -34.70
C ALA A 15 9.84 42.53 -33.83
N SER A 16 11.05 42.04 -34.05
CA SER A 16 11.73 40.96 -33.36
C SER A 16 11.92 41.21 -31.86
N SER A 17 11.29 40.41 -31.03
CA SER A 17 11.77 40.11 -29.67
C SER A 17 11.17 38.78 -29.24
N SER A 18 12.02 37.79 -28.95
CA SER A 18 11.65 36.66 -28.09
C SER A 18 11.12 37.24 -26.77
N TRP A 19 9.97 36.78 -26.31
CA TRP A 19 9.51 37.07 -24.96
C TRP A 19 10.30 36.15 -24.03
N GLU A 20 11.13 36.72 -23.17
CA GLU A 20 11.77 35.99 -22.07
C GLU A 20 10.72 35.78 -20.98
N GLU A 21 10.49 34.53 -20.59
CA GLU A 21 9.56 34.14 -19.54
C GLU A 21 10.28 33.27 -18.49
N ASN A 22 9.76 33.30 -17.26
CA ASN A 22 10.31 32.55 -16.13
C ASN A 22 9.29 31.56 -15.59
N LEU A 23 9.73 30.32 -15.36
CA LEU A 23 9.00 29.28 -14.64
C LEU A 23 9.71 29.04 -13.30
N THR A 24 8.97 29.13 -12.20
CA THR A 24 9.50 28.84 -10.85
C THR A 24 8.64 27.78 -10.18
N LEU A 25 9.29 26.80 -9.57
CA LEU A 25 8.67 25.73 -8.81
C LEU A 25 9.57 25.35 -7.62
N VAL A 26 8.97 24.67 -6.65
CA VAL A 26 9.68 24.12 -5.49
C VAL A 26 9.64 22.61 -5.57
N LEU A 27 10.81 22.00 -5.44
CA LEU A 27 10.98 20.56 -5.25
C LEU A 27 11.12 20.30 -3.76
N HIS A 28 10.53 19.20 -3.30
CA HIS A 28 10.53 18.80 -1.89
C HIS A 28 11.27 17.47 -1.74
N ALA A 29 12.06 17.36 -0.66
CA ALA A 29 12.65 16.10 -0.27
C ALA A 29 11.58 15.19 0.36
N ASN A 30 11.73 13.89 0.17
CA ASN A 30 10.90 12.90 0.84
C ASN A 30 11.50 12.53 2.20
N GLU A 31 10.81 11.67 2.93
CA GLU A 31 11.33 11.13 4.19
C GLU A 31 12.62 10.34 3.96
N TYR A 32 13.53 10.45 4.93
CA TYR A 32 14.80 9.75 4.89
C TYR A 32 15.06 8.99 6.18
N GLU A 33 15.79 7.90 6.05
CA GLU A 33 16.33 7.12 7.16
C GLU A 33 17.86 7.06 7.05
N ILE A 34 18.52 7.00 8.21
CA ILE A 34 19.96 6.74 8.28
C ILE A 34 20.13 5.38 8.92
N THR A 35 20.57 4.42 8.12
CA THR A 35 20.72 3.02 8.54
C THR A 35 22.19 2.67 8.65
N ASP A 36 22.58 2.00 9.73
CA ASP A 36 23.89 1.37 9.81
C ASP A 36 23.97 0.23 8.78
N VAL A 37 25.02 0.25 7.98
CA VAL A 37 25.38 -0.81 7.02
C VAL A 37 26.67 -1.50 7.50
N GLN A 38 27.22 -2.43 6.72
CA GLN A 38 28.38 -3.22 7.16
C GLN A 38 29.59 -2.33 7.54
N GLU A 39 30.39 -2.81 8.51
CA GLU A 39 31.65 -2.20 8.95
C GLU A 39 31.56 -0.82 9.62
N GLY A 40 30.39 -0.44 10.16
CA GLY A 40 30.22 0.82 10.89
C GLY A 40 30.01 2.04 9.98
N TRP A 41 29.81 1.80 8.68
CA TRP A 41 29.32 2.78 7.73
C TRP A 41 27.81 2.99 7.91
N GLN A 42 27.35 4.15 7.46
CA GLN A 42 25.96 4.58 7.49
C GLN A 42 25.52 4.96 6.08
N MET A 43 24.26 4.68 5.76
CA MET A 43 23.66 5.02 4.48
C MET A 43 22.41 5.84 4.72
N VAL A 44 22.28 6.94 3.98
CA VAL A 44 21.07 7.76 3.98
C VAL A 44 20.19 7.23 2.85
N ARG A 45 19.00 6.74 3.18
CA ARG A 45 17.99 6.31 2.21
C ARG A 45 16.87 7.32 2.21
N MET A 46 16.27 7.60 1.04
CA MET A 46 15.14 8.50 0.93
C MET A 46 14.11 7.92 -0.04
N GLU A 47 12.84 7.96 0.34
CA GLU A 47 11.75 7.38 -0.45
C GLU A 47 11.70 8.01 -1.85
N GLU A 48 11.54 7.21 -2.90
CA GLU A 48 11.56 7.61 -4.32
C GLU A 48 12.85 8.29 -4.83
N PHE A 49 13.89 8.38 -4.02
CA PHE A 49 15.19 8.88 -4.45
C PHE A 49 16.13 7.69 -4.69
N GLY A 50 16.94 7.80 -5.73
CA GLY A 50 18.13 6.96 -5.84
C GLY A 50 19.30 7.61 -5.13
N SER A 51 20.49 7.44 -5.68
CA SER A 51 21.73 7.95 -5.10
C SER A 51 22.56 8.72 -6.13
N VAL A 52 23.39 9.64 -5.64
CA VAL A 52 24.58 10.10 -6.35
C VAL A 52 25.64 9.02 -6.23
N VAL A 53 26.05 8.46 -7.37
CA VAL A 53 26.93 7.32 -7.48
C VAL A 53 28.19 7.74 -8.23
N GLU A 54 29.08 8.44 -7.53
CA GLU A 54 30.43 8.74 -8.03
C GLU A 54 31.43 7.85 -7.25
N PRO A 55 32.03 6.83 -7.89
CA PRO A 55 32.87 5.83 -7.21
C PRO A 55 33.91 6.46 -6.27
N GLY A 56 33.88 6.06 -5.00
CA GLY A 56 34.80 6.51 -3.96
C GLY A 56 34.34 7.75 -3.19
N LYS A 57 33.38 8.52 -3.71
CA LYS A 57 32.80 9.67 -3.00
C LYS A 57 31.58 9.27 -2.16
N PRO A 58 31.14 10.08 -1.19
CA PRO A 58 29.98 9.75 -0.35
C PRO A 58 28.72 9.42 -1.14
N MET A 59 28.07 8.29 -0.86
CA MET A 59 26.82 7.91 -1.49
C MET A 59 25.65 8.58 -0.78
N LEU A 60 24.99 9.52 -1.46
CA LEU A 60 23.91 10.35 -0.88
C LEU A 60 22.68 10.35 -1.78
N PRO A 61 21.45 10.50 -1.22
CA PRO A 61 20.24 10.53 -2.01
C PRO A 61 20.23 11.60 -3.10
N ALA A 62 19.70 11.25 -4.27
CA ALA A 62 19.42 12.20 -5.34
C ALA A 62 18.31 11.72 -6.26
N ARG A 63 17.72 12.67 -7.00
CA ARG A 63 16.70 12.40 -8.01
C ARG A 63 16.72 13.48 -9.10
N VAL A 64 16.36 13.11 -10.31
CA VAL A 64 16.08 14.01 -11.43
C VAL A 64 14.57 14.18 -11.57
N PHE A 65 14.14 15.44 -11.54
CA PHE A 65 12.76 15.82 -11.77
C PHE A 65 12.59 16.25 -13.22
N LEU A 66 11.54 15.75 -13.87
CA LEU A 66 11.12 16.22 -15.19
C LEU A 66 10.12 17.36 -15.00
N ILE A 67 10.48 18.55 -15.46
CA ILE A 67 9.68 19.76 -15.31
C ILE A 67 9.15 20.13 -16.68
N ALA A 68 7.83 20.02 -16.86
CA ALA A 68 7.16 20.38 -18.10
C ALA A 68 7.38 21.88 -18.39
N LEU A 69 7.78 22.17 -19.62
CA LEU A 69 7.95 23.51 -20.16
C LEU A 69 6.79 23.83 -21.09
N PRO A 70 6.54 25.10 -21.47
CA PRO A 70 5.63 25.38 -22.56
C PRO A 70 6.08 24.73 -23.88
N PRO A 71 5.15 24.44 -24.81
CA PRO A 71 5.47 23.82 -26.09
C PRO A 71 6.55 24.60 -26.85
N GLY A 72 7.60 23.89 -27.29
CA GLY A 72 8.69 24.46 -28.07
C GLY A 72 9.69 25.33 -27.30
N ALA A 73 9.52 25.50 -25.98
CA ALA A 73 10.41 26.34 -25.17
C ALA A 73 11.88 25.89 -25.24
N ARG A 74 12.77 26.87 -25.36
CA ARG A 74 14.23 26.73 -25.26
C ARG A 74 14.67 27.26 -23.91
N VAL A 75 15.33 26.42 -23.13
CA VAL A 75 15.90 26.81 -21.83
C VAL A 75 17.13 27.68 -22.08
N GLU A 76 17.14 28.86 -21.49
CA GLU A 76 18.25 29.83 -21.56
C GLU A 76 19.14 29.75 -20.32
N ASP A 77 18.52 29.63 -19.13
CA ASP A 77 19.21 29.51 -17.85
C ASP A 77 18.35 28.77 -16.83
N VAL A 78 19.00 28.06 -15.90
CA VAL A 78 18.33 27.38 -14.79
C VAL A 78 19.12 27.55 -13.51
N THR A 79 18.46 28.03 -12.46
CA THR A 79 19.02 28.07 -11.12
C THR A 79 18.30 27.11 -10.19
N VAL A 80 19.07 26.42 -9.35
CA VAL A 80 18.56 25.51 -8.31
C VAL A 80 19.13 25.94 -6.97
N GLU A 81 18.27 26.40 -6.08
CA GLU A 81 18.66 26.96 -4.79
C GLU A 81 18.00 26.18 -3.65
N GLY A 82 18.80 25.53 -2.81
CA GLY A 82 18.30 24.89 -1.58
C GLY A 82 17.85 25.93 -0.55
N PHE A 83 16.79 25.63 0.20
CA PHE A 83 16.37 26.47 1.33
C PHE A 83 15.79 25.66 2.48
N GLY A 84 15.88 26.23 3.68
CA GLY A 84 15.53 25.53 4.92
C GLY A 84 16.60 24.55 5.40
N GLU A 85 17.88 24.86 5.14
CA GLU A 85 19.02 24.01 5.51
C GLU A 85 19.02 23.65 7.01
N GLN A 86 19.34 22.40 7.30
CA GLN A 86 19.40 21.84 8.65
C GLN A 86 20.68 21.04 8.79
N GLU A 87 21.54 21.47 9.71
CA GLU A 87 22.67 20.65 10.13
C GLU A 87 22.16 19.55 11.06
N LEU A 88 22.39 18.29 10.70
CA LEU A 88 21.94 17.16 11.50
C LEU A 88 22.85 16.95 12.72
N PRO A 89 22.28 16.71 13.91
CA PRO A 89 23.06 16.60 15.13
C PRO A 89 23.82 15.26 15.19
N GLY A 90 25.15 15.32 15.26
CA GLY A 90 25.99 14.14 15.45
C GLY A 90 27.17 14.09 14.49
N THR A 91 27.76 12.90 14.37
CA THR A 91 28.80 12.58 13.39
C THR A 91 28.36 11.34 12.63
N TYR A 92 28.42 11.38 11.30
CA TYR A 92 27.94 10.32 10.43
C TYR A 92 29.07 9.74 9.60
N GLU A 93 29.20 8.42 9.55
CA GLU A 93 30.19 7.74 8.69
C GLU A 93 29.50 7.34 7.39
N ILE A 94 29.34 8.27 6.44
CA ILE A 94 28.61 7.96 5.21
C ILE A 94 29.41 7.01 4.33
N VAL A 95 28.77 5.94 3.85
CA VAL A 95 29.37 4.93 2.97
C VAL A 95 29.87 5.56 1.65
N PRO A 96 31.08 5.24 1.19
CA PRO A 96 31.53 5.65 -0.14
C PRO A 96 30.77 4.86 -1.22
N SER A 97 30.44 5.53 -2.31
CA SER A 97 29.79 4.93 -3.46
C SER A 97 30.66 3.81 -4.05
N PRO A 98 30.11 2.61 -4.27
CA PRO A 98 30.80 1.53 -4.95
C PRO A 98 30.90 1.82 -6.47
N PRO A 99 31.78 1.11 -7.20
CA PRO A 99 31.87 1.21 -8.65
C PRO A 99 30.77 0.42 -9.39
N LEU A 100 30.51 0.82 -10.63
CA LEU A 100 29.82 -0.01 -11.61
C LEU A 100 30.78 -1.03 -12.22
N VAL A 101 30.33 -2.28 -12.37
CA VAL A 101 31.14 -3.41 -12.83
C VAL A 101 30.38 -4.16 -13.93
N PRO A 102 31.05 -4.60 -15.01
CA PRO A 102 30.39 -5.36 -16.06
C PRO A 102 30.13 -6.80 -15.62
N THR A 103 29.00 -7.36 -16.04
CA THR A 103 28.66 -8.79 -15.86
C THR A 103 29.43 -9.71 -16.82
N ALA A 104 30.57 -9.27 -17.36
CA ALA A 104 31.44 -10.09 -18.20
C ALA A 104 32.14 -11.17 -17.37
N SER A 105 32.56 -12.26 -18.01
CA SER A 105 33.37 -13.31 -17.35
C SER A 105 34.85 -13.22 -17.74
N GLY A 106 35.76 -13.63 -16.86
CA GLY A 106 37.18 -13.81 -17.19
C GLY A 106 38.00 -12.52 -17.22
N GLU A 107 38.93 -12.40 -18.19
CA GLU A 107 39.93 -11.31 -18.23
C GLU A 107 39.34 -9.90 -18.38
N ILE A 108 38.27 -9.74 -19.17
CA ILE A 108 37.58 -8.45 -19.37
C ILE A 108 37.10 -7.85 -18.04
N HIS A 109 36.59 -8.70 -17.15
CA HIS A 109 36.10 -8.29 -15.84
C HIS A 109 37.26 -7.82 -14.94
N GLN A 110 38.38 -8.53 -14.97
CA GLN A 110 39.56 -8.25 -14.15
C GLN A 110 40.29 -6.95 -14.54
N ASP A 111 40.40 -6.67 -15.85
CA ASP A 111 40.99 -5.43 -16.34
C ASP A 111 40.15 -4.21 -15.93
N TRP A 112 38.82 -4.32 -16.02
CA TRP A 112 37.89 -3.27 -15.57
C TRP A 112 38.00 -3.00 -14.07
N LEU A 113 38.03 -4.06 -13.25
CA LEU A 113 38.21 -3.93 -11.79
C LEU A 113 39.49 -3.18 -11.43
N THR A 114 40.57 -3.40 -12.17
CA THR A 114 41.84 -2.68 -11.95
C THR A 114 41.71 -1.20 -12.30
N PHE A 115 41.08 -0.87 -13.43
CA PHE A 115 40.86 0.51 -13.87
C PHE A 115 40.02 1.29 -12.84
N VAL A 116 38.83 0.79 -12.51
CA VAL A 116 37.88 1.50 -11.65
C VAL A 116 38.37 1.62 -10.21
N ARG A 117 39.26 0.73 -9.76
CA ARG A 117 39.90 0.81 -8.44
C ARG A 117 40.79 2.02 -8.30
N ASN A 118 41.61 2.32 -9.31
CA ASN A 118 42.51 3.46 -9.25
C ASN A 118 41.74 4.78 -9.12
N GLU A 119 40.63 4.89 -9.85
CA GLU A 119 39.76 6.06 -9.80
C GLU A 119 38.99 6.14 -8.47
N TRP A 120 38.41 5.03 -8.02
CA TRP A 120 37.74 4.94 -6.73
C TRP A 120 38.68 5.37 -5.59
N THR A 121 39.93 4.86 -5.56
CA THR A 121 40.90 5.21 -4.52
C THR A 121 41.26 6.69 -4.57
N ALA A 122 41.50 7.24 -5.76
CA ALA A 122 41.79 8.67 -5.91
C ALA A 122 40.62 9.55 -5.43
N ASN A 123 39.39 9.18 -5.79
CA ASN A 123 38.18 9.89 -5.37
C ASN A 123 37.95 9.78 -3.86
N TYR A 124 38.09 8.59 -3.29
CA TYR A 124 37.98 8.35 -1.87
C TYR A 124 39.00 9.17 -1.08
N GLU A 125 40.27 9.12 -1.47
CA GLU A 125 41.31 9.93 -0.85
C GLU A 125 41.01 11.42 -0.97
N SER A 126 40.49 11.89 -2.12
CA SER A 126 40.16 13.31 -2.30
C SER A 126 38.96 13.78 -1.46
N ALA A 127 37.94 12.94 -1.30
CA ALA A 127 36.70 13.29 -0.60
C ALA A 127 36.83 13.07 0.92
N TYR A 128 37.23 11.89 1.36
CA TYR A 128 37.24 11.50 2.78
C TYR A 128 38.40 12.09 3.59
N THR A 129 39.40 12.69 2.94
CA THR A 129 40.46 13.44 3.63
C THR A 129 40.23 14.96 3.65
N SER A 130 39.06 15.41 3.16
CA SER A 130 38.68 16.83 3.03
C SER A 130 37.36 17.13 3.74
N ASP A 131 37.15 18.40 4.09
CA ASP A 131 35.90 18.93 4.65
C ASP A 131 35.10 19.77 3.65
N GLU A 132 35.51 19.75 2.38
CA GLU A 132 34.72 20.31 1.30
C GLU A 132 33.35 19.61 1.21
N PRO A 133 32.24 20.36 1.10
CA PRO A 133 30.91 19.78 1.10
C PRO A 133 30.67 19.02 -0.21
N TYR A 134 30.17 17.78 -0.11
CA TYR A 134 29.82 16.94 -1.24
C TYR A 134 28.37 16.44 -1.14
N PRO A 135 27.58 16.50 -2.22
CA PRO A 135 27.82 17.26 -3.44
C PRO A 135 27.89 18.78 -3.16
N HIS A 136 28.59 19.52 -4.03
CA HIS A 136 28.78 20.97 -3.86
C HIS A 136 27.50 21.79 -4.09
N ASN A 137 26.61 21.31 -4.97
CA ASN A 137 25.37 21.98 -5.33
C ASN A 137 24.17 21.12 -4.90
N VAL A 138 23.12 21.77 -4.41
CA VAL A 138 21.85 21.13 -4.04
C VAL A 138 21.08 20.61 -5.26
N GLY A 139 21.44 21.05 -6.47
CA GLY A 139 20.90 20.53 -7.73
C GLY A 139 21.47 21.27 -8.92
N GLU A 140 21.22 20.74 -10.12
CA GLU A 140 21.67 21.36 -11.38
C GLU A 140 20.72 21.05 -12.54
N PHE A 141 20.79 21.88 -13.59
CA PHE A 141 20.15 21.55 -14.86
C PHE A 141 21.02 20.59 -15.65
N LEU A 142 20.39 19.52 -16.16
CA LEU A 142 21.08 18.46 -16.87
C LEU A 142 20.88 18.60 -18.38
N SER A 143 19.63 18.67 -18.82
CA SER A 143 19.28 18.68 -20.24
C SER A 143 17.80 19.00 -20.43
N THR A 144 17.37 19.11 -21.69
CA THR A 144 15.96 19.16 -22.08
C THR A 144 15.63 17.99 -22.99
N GLY A 145 14.42 17.45 -22.85
CA GLY A 145 13.92 16.37 -23.71
C GLY A 145 12.49 16.61 -24.16
N ASN A 146 11.94 15.70 -24.94
CA ASN A 146 10.50 15.62 -25.15
C ASN A 146 10.01 14.24 -24.77
N LEU A 147 8.78 14.19 -24.27
CA LEU A 147 8.02 12.96 -24.17
C LEU A 147 6.79 13.17 -25.04
N ARG A 148 6.80 12.65 -26.27
CA ARG A 148 5.73 12.93 -27.24
C ARG A 148 5.58 14.45 -27.42
N LYS A 149 4.37 14.99 -27.20
CA LYS A 149 4.13 16.44 -27.25
C LYS A 149 4.79 17.23 -26.10
N TRP A 150 5.12 16.59 -24.98
CA TRP A 150 5.51 17.26 -23.75
C TRP A 150 7.00 17.61 -23.73
N ARG A 151 7.32 18.90 -23.84
CA ARG A 151 8.67 19.41 -23.65
C ARG A 151 8.99 19.46 -22.15
N PHE A 152 10.17 19.01 -21.73
CA PHE A 152 10.58 19.08 -20.32
C PHE A 152 12.05 19.50 -20.14
N ALA A 153 12.34 20.08 -18.97
CA ALA A 153 13.68 20.24 -18.42
C ALA A 153 13.97 19.12 -17.42
N ARG A 154 15.19 18.58 -17.46
CA ARG A 154 15.73 17.63 -16.48
C ARG A 154 16.55 18.39 -15.46
N VAL A 155 16.13 18.35 -14.20
CA VAL A 155 16.79 19.06 -13.10
C VAL A 155 17.08 18.08 -11.97
N SER A 156 18.33 17.96 -11.57
CA SER A 156 18.73 17.15 -10.42
C SER A 156 18.45 17.87 -9.11
N TYR A 157 18.13 17.10 -8.07
CA TYR A 157 17.97 17.56 -6.70
C TYR A 157 18.65 16.57 -5.76
N LYS A 158 19.56 17.11 -4.94
CA LYS A 158 20.47 16.43 -4.02
C LYS A 158 20.23 17.03 -2.62
N PRO A 159 19.29 16.47 -1.85
CA PRO A 159 18.83 17.07 -0.59
C PRO A 159 19.86 17.00 0.54
N PHE A 160 21.00 16.36 0.34
CA PHE A 160 22.06 16.27 1.35
C PHE A 160 23.38 16.83 0.84
N ALA A 161 24.12 17.48 1.74
CA ALA A 161 25.53 17.77 1.59
C ALA A 161 26.29 17.23 2.80
N TYR A 162 27.36 16.48 2.56
CA TYR A 162 28.18 15.83 3.59
C TYR A 162 29.59 16.41 3.57
N ARG A 163 30.16 16.66 4.75
CA ARG A 163 31.56 17.04 4.95
C ARG A 163 32.32 15.85 5.53
N PRO A 164 33.10 15.11 4.73
CA PRO A 164 33.61 13.81 5.15
C PRO A 164 34.60 13.82 6.32
N LEU A 165 35.53 14.77 6.36
CA LEU A 165 36.56 14.81 7.40
C LEU A 165 35.99 15.12 8.80
N SER A 166 35.00 16.01 8.88
CA SER A 166 34.28 16.41 10.10
C SER A 166 33.05 15.55 10.38
N LYS A 167 32.62 14.72 9.42
CA LYS A 167 31.48 13.80 9.49
C LYS A 167 30.15 14.51 9.70
N GLN A 168 30.03 15.73 9.17
CA GLN A 168 28.85 16.58 9.31
C GLN A 168 27.92 16.41 8.11
N LEU A 169 26.62 16.24 8.38
CA LEU A 169 25.59 16.08 7.35
C LEU A 169 24.62 17.27 7.40
N VAL A 170 24.36 17.89 6.25
CA VAL A 170 23.45 19.02 6.07
C VAL A 170 22.30 18.58 5.16
N PHE A 171 21.07 18.76 5.63
CA PHE A 171 19.84 18.44 4.92
C PHE A 171 19.16 19.71 4.38
N TYR A 172 18.75 19.66 3.13
CA TYR A 172 17.97 20.69 2.44
C TYR A 172 16.59 20.11 2.12
N PRO A 173 15.54 20.40 2.91
CA PRO A 173 14.21 19.83 2.73
C PRO A 173 13.49 20.31 1.47
N SER A 174 13.97 21.40 0.85
CA SER A 174 13.39 21.91 -0.39
C SER A 174 14.43 22.62 -1.26
N ALA A 175 14.20 22.60 -2.57
CA ALA A 175 14.95 23.36 -3.55
C ALA A 175 14.03 24.17 -4.46
N ARG A 176 14.33 25.46 -4.66
CA ARG A 176 13.65 26.30 -5.63
C ARG A 176 14.35 26.16 -6.98
N VAL A 177 13.59 25.81 -8.01
CA VAL A 177 14.04 25.78 -9.39
C VAL A 177 13.47 26.99 -10.12
N SER A 178 14.33 27.78 -10.76
CA SER A 178 13.92 28.88 -11.64
C SER A 178 14.47 28.64 -13.04
N ILE A 179 13.58 28.54 -14.02
CA ILE A 179 13.90 28.26 -15.42
C ILE A 179 13.56 29.50 -16.24
N HIS A 180 14.58 30.09 -16.84
CA HIS A 180 14.46 31.15 -17.83
C HIS A 180 14.39 30.51 -19.21
N TYR A 181 13.39 30.86 -20.01
CA TYR A 181 13.20 30.26 -21.34
C TYR A 181 12.71 31.26 -22.38
N SER A 182 12.95 30.91 -23.65
CA SER A 182 12.43 31.61 -24.82
C SER A 182 11.52 30.71 -25.64
N LEU A 183 10.52 31.32 -26.30
CA LEU A 183 9.61 30.62 -27.21
C LEU A 183 10.06 30.77 -28.67
N PRO A 184 9.81 29.75 -29.53
CA PRO A 184 10.20 29.80 -30.93
C PRO A 184 9.45 30.92 -31.64
N SER A 185 10.13 31.56 -32.60
CA SER A 185 9.51 32.62 -33.39
C SER A 185 8.36 32.06 -34.25
N PRO A 186 7.19 32.71 -34.31
CA PRO A 186 6.06 32.22 -35.12
C PRO A 186 6.46 31.95 -36.57
N GLY A 187 6.18 30.74 -37.06
CA GLY A 187 6.53 30.30 -38.41
C GLY A 187 7.98 29.84 -38.59
N SER A 188 8.80 29.78 -37.55
CA SER A 188 10.10 29.07 -37.59
C SER A 188 9.88 27.55 -37.75
N ALA A 189 10.93 26.82 -38.14
CA ALA A 189 10.86 25.37 -38.26
C ALA A 189 10.45 24.70 -36.94
N GLU A 190 10.94 25.22 -35.81
CA GLU A 190 10.62 24.75 -34.47
C GLU A 190 9.19 25.08 -34.05
N ALA A 191 8.67 26.26 -34.43
CA ALA A 191 7.27 26.60 -34.18
C ALA A 191 6.33 25.66 -34.97
N ILE A 192 6.67 25.37 -36.22
CA ILE A 192 5.92 24.44 -37.07
C ILE A 192 5.97 23.01 -36.48
N GLU A 193 7.14 22.57 -36.03
CA GLU A 193 7.28 21.26 -35.39
C GLU A 193 6.49 21.20 -34.08
N THR A 194 6.52 22.25 -33.27
CA THR A 194 5.73 22.35 -32.03
C THR A 194 4.24 22.22 -32.34
N GLU A 195 3.73 22.94 -33.35
CA GLU A 195 2.34 22.82 -33.81
C GLU A 195 2.00 21.40 -34.28
N ARG A 196 2.95 20.72 -34.94
CA ARG A 196 2.80 19.31 -35.35
C ARG A 196 2.72 18.38 -34.14
N LEU A 197 3.59 18.53 -33.14
CA LEU A 197 3.58 17.68 -31.95
C LEU A 197 2.34 17.90 -31.09
N LEU A 198 1.82 19.13 -31.04
CA LEU A 198 0.55 19.43 -30.36
C LEU A 198 -0.66 18.73 -30.97
N THR A 199 -0.53 18.07 -32.14
CA THR A 199 -1.58 17.18 -32.66
C THR A 199 -1.60 15.80 -32.01
N ASP A 200 -0.55 15.42 -31.29
CA ASP A 200 -0.49 14.14 -30.61
C ASP A 200 -1.54 14.06 -29.49
N ARG A 201 -2.15 12.89 -29.34
CA ARG A 201 -3.20 12.60 -28.35
C ARG A 201 -2.83 11.42 -27.45
N LYS A 202 -1.64 10.83 -27.63
CA LYS A 202 -1.11 9.74 -26.79
C LYS A 202 -0.14 10.28 -25.74
N GLY A 203 0.32 9.40 -24.85
CA GLY A 203 1.36 9.71 -23.85
C GLY A 203 0.90 10.47 -22.61
N GLU A 204 -0.38 10.86 -22.53
CA GLU A 204 -0.93 11.63 -21.39
C GLU A 204 -0.72 10.91 -20.04
N GLY A 205 -1.00 9.60 -19.98
CA GLY A 205 -0.87 8.84 -18.74
C GLY A 205 0.56 8.69 -18.23
N LEU A 206 1.55 8.64 -19.13
CA LEU A 206 2.96 8.62 -18.72
C LEU A 206 3.44 10.02 -18.33
N ALA A 207 3.00 11.05 -19.05
CA ALA A 207 3.32 12.43 -18.73
C ALA A 207 2.79 12.84 -17.34
N SER A 208 1.58 12.42 -16.97
CA SER A 208 1.02 12.68 -15.63
C SER A 208 1.77 11.97 -14.50
N GLN A 209 2.45 10.86 -14.80
CA GLN A 209 3.24 10.12 -13.81
C GLN A 209 4.64 10.71 -13.64
N LEU A 210 5.23 11.30 -14.69
CA LEU A 210 6.63 11.71 -14.69
C LEU A 210 6.87 13.21 -14.52
N LEU A 211 5.96 14.05 -15.01
CA LEU A 211 6.15 15.51 -15.00
C LEU A 211 5.65 16.09 -13.68
N VAL A 212 6.55 16.66 -12.89
CA VAL A 212 6.25 17.16 -11.53
C VAL A 212 5.18 18.26 -11.50
N ASN A 213 5.07 19.04 -12.57
CA ASN A 213 4.09 20.12 -12.75
C ASN A 213 3.06 19.82 -13.84
N HIS A 214 2.79 18.53 -14.14
CA HIS A 214 1.85 18.11 -15.21
C HIS A 214 0.52 18.86 -15.14
N GLN A 215 -0.10 18.91 -13.95
CA GLN A 215 -1.42 19.51 -13.74
C GLN A 215 -1.46 20.99 -14.14
N ASP A 216 -0.41 21.76 -13.82
CA ASP A 216 -0.29 23.17 -14.17
C ASP A 216 0.09 23.39 -15.63
N ALA A 217 0.95 22.52 -16.16
CA ALA A 217 1.48 22.59 -17.51
C ALA A 217 0.43 22.20 -18.56
N LYS A 218 -0.55 21.35 -18.20
CA LYS A 218 -1.57 20.82 -19.11
C LYS A 218 -2.26 21.89 -19.96
N ARG A 219 -2.54 23.05 -19.37
CA ARG A 219 -3.15 24.20 -20.06
C ARG A 219 -2.34 24.74 -21.25
N TRP A 220 -1.02 24.55 -21.27
CA TRP A 220 -0.17 24.94 -22.39
C TRP A 220 -0.28 23.97 -23.57
N TYR A 221 -0.69 22.73 -23.28
CA TYR A 221 -0.79 21.62 -24.24
C TYR A 221 -2.24 21.32 -24.67
N GLU A 222 -3.22 22.01 -24.06
CA GLU A 222 -4.64 21.95 -24.43
C GLU A 222 -4.98 23.14 -25.36
N GLU A 223 -5.18 22.90 -26.66
CA GLU A 223 -5.62 23.97 -27.57
C GLU A 223 -7.08 24.40 -27.30
N PRO A 224 -7.36 25.70 -27.07
CA PRO A 224 -8.72 26.22 -27.14
C PRO A 224 -9.17 26.35 -28.60
N GLY A 225 -10.14 25.54 -29.03
CA GLY A 225 -10.95 25.85 -30.22
C GLY A 225 -10.82 24.97 -31.46
N LYS A 226 -10.11 23.84 -31.42
CA LYS A 226 -10.23 22.76 -32.43
C LYS A 226 -10.88 21.52 -31.83
N SER A 227 -12.19 21.60 -31.60
CA SER A 227 -13.01 20.40 -31.50
C SER A 227 -13.29 19.84 -32.89
N GLY A 228 -12.88 18.60 -33.14
CA GLY A 228 -13.49 17.76 -34.17
C GLY A 228 -12.67 17.51 -35.43
N GLY A 229 -11.99 16.37 -35.45
CA GLY A 229 -11.73 15.59 -36.65
C GLY A 229 -11.57 14.13 -36.23
N ALA A 230 -12.41 13.22 -36.74
CA ALA A 230 -12.22 11.79 -36.52
C ALA A 230 -10.97 11.33 -37.27
N LEU A 231 -9.93 10.98 -36.51
CA LEU A 231 -8.65 10.52 -36.99
C LEU A 231 -8.37 9.25 -36.23
N GLN A 232 -8.46 8.07 -36.84
CA GLN A 232 -7.69 6.95 -36.31
C GLN A 232 -7.23 6.07 -37.45
N PRO A 233 -6.09 6.38 -38.08
CA PRO A 233 -5.28 5.35 -38.72
C PRO A 233 -4.16 4.87 -37.80
N TYR A 234 -3.53 3.77 -38.18
CA TYR A 234 -2.67 2.88 -37.42
C TYR A 234 -1.95 3.40 -36.15
N ASP A 235 -2.26 2.79 -35.00
CA ASP A 235 -1.56 2.96 -33.72
C ASP A 235 -0.44 1.92 -33.51
N TYR A 236 -0.42 0.85 -34.31
CA TYR A 236 0.61 -0.19 -34.31
C TYR A 236 1.17 -0.36 -35.74
N VAL A 237 2.47 -0.15 -35.91
CA VAL A 237 3.20 -0.55 -37.13
C VAL A 237 4.08 -1.80 -36.92
N ILE A 238 4.06 -2.70 -37.90
CA ILE A 238 5.03 -3.78 -38.05
C ILE A 238 5.91 -3.46 -39.25
N ILE A 239 7.22 -3.30 -39.04
CA ILE A 239 8.22 -3.11 -40.10
C ILE A 239 8.86 -4.46 -40.41
N THR A 240 8.87 -4.87 -41.69
CA THR A 240 9.44 -6.17 -42.10
C THR A 240 10.05 -6.12 -43.51
N GLY A 241 10.69 -7.21 -43.95
CA GLY A 241 11.11 -7.36 -45.35
C GLY A 241 9.94 -7.70 -46.27
N SER A 242 9.97 -7.30 -47.54
CA SER A 242 8.89 -7.57 -48.50
C SER A 242 8.56 -9.06 -48.65
N THR A 243 9.58 -9.92 -48.58
CA THR A 243 9.45 -11.39 -48.64
C THR A 243 9.01 -12.04 -47.32
N LEU A 244 8.96 -11.27 -46.22
CA LEU A 244 8.70 -11.76 -44.87
C LEU A 244 7.29 -11.44 -44.35
N THR A 245 6.52 -10.63 -45.09
CA THR A 245 5.16 -10.17 -44.71
C THR A 245 4.20 -11.30 -44.34
N ALA A 246 4.28 -12.46 -44.99
CA ALA A 246 3.47 -13.63 -44.63
C ALA A 246 3.75 -14.13 -43.20
N GLY A 247 4.99 -13.96 -42.73
CA GLY A 247 5.47 -14.41 -41.42
C GLY A 247 4.81 -13.74 -40.23
N VAL A 248 4.35 -12.49 -40.40
CA VAL A 248 3.73 -11.70 -39.32
C VAL A 248 2.20 -11.74 -39.34
N SER A 249 1.60 -12.39 -40.35
CA SER A 249 0.14 -12.41 -40.53
C SER A 249 -0.66 -12.92 -39.31
N PRO A 250 -0.20 -13.92 -38.52
CA PRO A 250 -0.94 -14.34 -37.32
C PRO A 250 -1.04 -13.22 -36.27
N LEU A 251 0.07 -12.49 -36.06
CA LEU A 251 0.13 -11.41 -35.08
C LEU A 251 -0.71 -10.21 -35.53
N VAL A 252 -0.70 -9.88 -36.83
CA VAL A 252 -1.57 -8.84 -37.41
C VAL A 252 -3.04 -9.15 -37.11
N ALA A 253 -3.48 -10.39 -37.40
CA ALA A 253 -4.86 -10.80 -37.18
C ALA A 253 -5.24 -10.74 -35.68
N TRP A 254 -4.37 -11.26 -34.82
CA TRP A 254 -4.58 -11.25 -33.38
C TRP A 254 -4.65 -9.84 -32.79
N LYS A 255 -3.70 -8.97 -33.11
CA LYS A 255 -3.69 -7.58 -32.61
C LYS A 255 -4.88 -6.78 -33.13
N THR A 256 -5.26 -6.99 -34.38
CA THR A 256 -6.51 -6.41 -34.91
C THR A 256 -7.73 -6.89 -34.11
N SER A 257 -7.75 -8.15 -33.68
CA SER A 257 -8.84 -8.69 -32.84
C SER A 257 -8.89 -8.10 -31.43
N LEU A 258 -7.74 -7.66 -30.91
CA LEU A 258 -7.63 -6.94 -29.63
C LEU A 258 -7.93 -5.43 -29.75
N GLY A 259 -8.26 -4.94 -30.95
CA GLY A 259 -8.63 -3.55 -31.19
C GLY A 259 -7.51 -2.63 -31.69
N TYR A 260 -6.30 -3.15 -31.91
CA TYR A 260 -5.22 -2.37 -32.52
C TYR A 260 -5.48 -2.14 -34.01
N ASN A 261 -5.11 -0.95 -34.50
CA ASN A 261 -5.08 -0.65 -35.93
C ASN A 261 -3.67 -0.95 -36.45
N VAL A 262 -3.47 -2.15 -36.98
CA VAL A 262 -2.14 -2.64 -37.39
C VAL A 262 -1.84 -2.31 -38.85
N ASN A 263 -0.68 -1.71 -39.13
CA ASN A 263 -0.13 -1.59 -40.48
C ASN A 263 1.13 -2.45 -40.65
N VAL A 264 1.30 -3.08 -41.80
CA VAL A 264 2.56 -3.74 -42.16
C VAL A 264 3.26 -2.90 -43.23
N VAL A 265 4.47 -2.45 -42.90
CA VAL A 265 5.30 -1.61 -43.76
C VAL A 265 6.60 -2.35 -44.09
N THR A 266 7.07 -2.21 -45.32
CA THR A 266 8.29 -2.91 -45.76
C THR A 266 9.50 -1.99 -45.78
N THR A 267 10.68 -2.53 -45.47
CA THR A 267 11.95 -1.78 -45.59
C THR A 267 12.22 -1.33 -47.03
N ASP A 268 11.80 -2.11 -48.03
CA ASP A 268 11.86 -1.71 -49.44
C ASP A 268 11.06 -0.43 -49.71
N TRP A 269 9.85 -0.32 -49.17
CA TRP A 269 9.02 0.87 -49.31
C TRP A 269 9.61 2.06 -48.54
N ILE A 270 10.06 1.86 -47.31
CA ILE A 270 10.68 2.93 -46.50
C ILE A 270 11.93 3.46 -47.22
N SER A 271 12.78 2.56 -47.71
CA SER A 271 14.07 2.91 -48.34
C SER A 271 13.93 3.81 -49.57
N THR A 272 12.78 3.73 -50.25
CA THR A 272 12.43 4.49 -51.46
C THR A 272 11.54 5.71 -51.18
N THR A 273 10.85 5.74 -50.04
CA THR A 273 9.90 6.82 -49.68
C THR A 273 10.53 7.90 -48.80
N TYR A 274 11.45 7.52 -47.91
CA TYR A 274 12.07 8.44 -46.95
C TYR A 274 13.53 8.72 -47.29
N THR A 275 13.97 9.93 -46.97
CA THR A 275 15.37 10.36 -47.04
C THR A 275 16.10 10.05 -45.72
N GLY A 276 17.41 9.89 -45.80
CA GLY A 276 18.31 9.60 -44.68
C GLY A 276 19.64 9.08 -45.23
N ILE A 277 20.72 9.22 -44.46
CA ILE A 277 22.08 8.79 -44.85
C ILE A 277 22.16 7.28 -45.06
N ASP A 278 21.36 6.51 -44.31
CA ASP A 278 21.26 5.06 -44.37
C ASP A 278 19.83 4.57 -44.11
N LEU A 279 19.64 3.25 -44.05
CA LEU A 279 18.31 2.66 -43.86
C LEU A 279 17.78 2.92 -42.44
N GLN A 280 18.65 2.92 -41.43
CA GLN A 280 18.30 3.18 -40.04
C GLN A 280 17.69 4.58 -39.89
N GLU A 281 18.34 5.61 -40.45
CA GLU A 281 17.82 6.97 -40.39
C GLU A 281 16.52 7.10 -41.19
N LYS A 282 16.41 6.43 -42.35
CA LYS A 282 15.15 6.41 -43.13
C LYS A 282 14.00 5.78 -42.36
N ILE A 283 14.26 4.71 -41.59
CA ILE A 283 13.26 4.09 -40.71
C ILE A 283 12.87 5.06 -39.59
N ARG A 284 13.86 5.70 -38.93
CA ARG A 284 13.58 6.69 -37.87
C ARG A 284 12.78 7.88 -38.41
N ASN A 285 13.14 8.42 -39.58
CA ASN A 285 12.43 9.51 -40.24
C ASN A 285 10.98 9.13 -40.61
N PHE A 286 10.74 7.88 -41.00
CA PHE A 286 9.39 7.34 -41.17
C PHE A 286 8.60 7.37 -39.85
N LEU A 287 9.20 6.92 -38.75
CA LEU A 287 8.55 6.91 -37.44
C LEU A 287 8.28 8.34 -36.94
N ILE A 288 9.23 9.27 -37.09
CA ILE A 288 9.07 10.71 -36.78
C ILE A 288 7.86 11.29 -37.53
N ASP A 289 7.72 11.01 -38.83
CA ASP A 289 6.58 11.49 -39.63
C ASP A 289 5.23 10.95 -39.13
N LYS A 290 5.18 9.72 -38.61
CA LYS A 290 3.92 9.01 -38.33
C LYS A 290 3.48 8.96 -36.87
N TYR A 291 4.34 9.23 -35.88
CA TYR A 291 3.95 9.05 -34.48
C TYR A 291 2.96 10.09 -33.92
N PRO A 292 3.05 11.42 -34.19
CA PRO A 292 2.12 12.41 -33.64
C PRO A 292 1.08 12.86 -34.69
N SER A 293 1.19 12.34 -35.91
CA SER A 293 0.46 12.78 -37.09
C SER A 293 -1.03 12.53 -36.93
N LEU A 294 -1.84 13.54 -37.28
CA LEU A 294 -3.28 13.38 -37.49
C LEU A 294 -3.58 12.23 -38.48
N GLN A 295 -2.61 11.86 -39.35
CA GLN A 295 -2.78 10.72 -40.22
C GLN A 295 -2.70 9.39 -39.50
N TRP A 296 -1.85 9.14 -38.50
CA TRP A 296 -1.73 7.81 -37.87
C TRP A 296 -1.85 7.98 -36.35
N GLY A 297 -0.72 8.17 -35.65
CA GLY A 297 -0.70 8.23 -34.17
C GLY A 297 -0.03 7.00 -33.55
N ILE A 298 1.06 6.51 -34.18
CA ILE A 298 1.75 5.28 -33.76
C ILE A 298 2.14 5.37 -32.28
N GLU A 299 1.95 4.26 -31.59
CA GLU A 299 2.40 4.03 -30.22
C GLU A 299 3.27 2.77 -30.13
N TRP A 300 3.01 1.78 -30.98
CA TRP A 300 3.67 0.47 -30.97
C TRP A 300 4.44 0.19 -32.27
N VAL A 301 5.68 -0.27 -32.16
CA VAL A 301 6.53 -0.64 -33.30
C VAL A 301 7.11 -2.04 -33.12
N LEU A 302 6.80 -2.94 -34.04
CA LEU A 302 7.48 -4.23 -34.13
C LEU A 302 8.42 -4.29 -35.33
N LEU A 303 9.71 -4.50 -35.06
CA LEU A 303 10.74 -4.73 -36.05
C LEU A 303 10.83 -6.24 -36.33
N ALA A 304 10.13 -6.73 -37.34
CA ALA A 304 10.00 -8.16 -37.64
C ALA A 304 10.97 -8.62 -38.74
N ALA A 305 12.28 -8.51 -38.46
CA ALA A 305 13.35 -9.17 -39.20
C ALA A 305 14.68 -9.09 -38.42
N ASP A 306 15.67 -9.85 -38.87
CA ASP A 306 17.06 -9.75 -38.36
C ASP A 306 17.74 -8.44 -38.81
N ILE A 307 18.91 -8.15 -38.23
CA ILE A 307 19.63 -6.88 -38.44
C ILE A 307 20.10 -6.66 -39.89
N ASP A 308 20.23 -7.71 -40.69
CA ASP A 308 20.56 -7.59 -42.12
C ASP A 308 19.44 -6.97 -42.96
N VAL A 309 18.19 -7.04 -42.46
CA VAL A 309 17.00 -6.50 -43.13
C VAL A 309 16.53 -5.22 -42.45
N ILE A 310 16.54 -5.18 -41.11
CA ILE A 310 16.20 -4.02 -40.30
C ILE A 310 17.39 -3.74 -39.36
N PRO A 311 18.38 -2.97 -39.80
CA PRO A 311 19.59 -2.74 -39.01
C PRO A 311 19.29 -2.02 -37.69
N MET A 312 20.04 -2.35 -36.65
CA MET A 312 20.08 -1.55 -35.41
C MET A 312 21.01 -0.35 -35.62
N ARG A 313 20.79 0.74 -34.89
CA ARG A 313 21.74 1.87 -34.88
C ARG A 313 22.88 1.52 -33.95
N LYS A 314 24.11 1.54 -34.46
CA LYS A 314 25.32 1.48 -33.64
C LYS A 314 25.53 2.82 -32.98
N CYS A 315 25.58 2.82 -31.64
CA CYS A 315 25.79 4.02 -30.85
C CYS A 315 27.08 3.93 -30.04
N TYR A 316 27.57 5.06 -29.54
CA TYR A 316 28.87 5.15 -28.88
C TYR A 316 28.78 5.91 -27.55
N PRO A 317 28.14 5.34 -26.51
CA PRO A 317 27.98 6.05 -25.22
C PRO A 317 29.29 6.60 -24.65
N ASP A 318 30.39 5.84 -24.75
CA ASP A 318 31.73 6.30 -24.43
C ASP A 318 32.31 7.14 -25.59
N ALA A 319 32.12 8.45 -25.50
CA ALA A 319 32.64 9.43 -26.48
C ALA A 319 34.18 9.39 -26.61
N SER A 320 34.89 8.83 -25.64
CA SER A 320 36.35 8.72 -25.69
C SER A 320 36.84 7.50 -26.48
N ASN A 321 35.95 6.56 -26.83
CA ASN A 321 36.31 5.29 -27.42
C ASN A 321 35.31 4.76 -28.46
N HIS A 322 35.46 5.24 -29.70
CA HIS A 322 34.65 4.81 -30.84
C HIS A 322 34.96 3.40 -31.37
N ALA A 323 35.85 2.63 -30.74
CA ALA A 323 36.08 1.23 -31.12
C ALA A 323 34.96 0.30 -30.62
N ASN A 324 34.21 0.73 -29.61
CA ASN A 324 33.20 -0.08 -28.93
C ASN A 324 31.80 0.45 -29.23
N ASP A 325 31.14 -0.13 -30.24
CA ASP A 325 29.75 0.19 -30.57
C ASP A 325 28.72 -0.57 -29.71
N VAL A 326 27.59 0.07 -29.48
CA VAL A 326 26.40 -0.46 -28.78
C VAL A 326 25.20 -0.41 -29.74
N PRO A 327 24.86 -1.51 -30.43
CA PRO A 327 23.69 -1.56 -31.31
C PRO A 327 22.39 -1.51 -30.51
N THR A 328 21.50 -0.56 -30.81
CA THR A 328 20.26 -0.41 -30.05
C THR A 328 19.04 -0.17 -30.94
N ASP A 329 17.89 -0.67 -30.46
CA ASP A 329 16.56 -0.31 -30.96
C ASP A 329 15.97 0.91 -30.21
N HIS A 330 16.63 1.40 -29.14
CA HIS A 330 16.22 2.62 -28.44
C HIS A 330 16.24 3.84 -29.37
N TYR A 331 17.10 3.83 -30.39
CA TYR A 331 17.13 4.82 -31.49
C TYR A 331 15.81 4.94 -32.26
N TYR A 332 15.01 3.87 -32.32
CA TYR A 332 13.69 3.87 -32.94
C TYR A 332 12.55 4.21 -31.96
N ALA A 333 12.86 4.23 -30.66
CA ALA A 333 11.92 4.57 -29.59
C ALA A 333 11.99 6.07 -29.26
N ASP A 334 13.19 6.60 -29.13
CA ASP A 334 13.50 8.02 -28.94
C ASP A 334 13.57 8.70 -30.31
N LEU A 335 12.54 9.47 -30.61
CA LEU A 335 12.33 10.13 -31.89
C LEU A 335 12.56 11.63 -31.83
N THR A 336 12.79 12.18 -30.64
CA THR A 336 13.25 13.54 -30.44
C THR A 336 14.76 13.59 -30.16
N GLY A 337 15.27 14.75 -29.74
CA GLY A 337 16.71 14.94 -29.60
C GLY A 337 17.51 14.91 -30.92
N ASN A 338 18.81 15.17 -30.80
CA ASN A 338 19.76 14.94 -31.88
C ASN A 338 20.76 13.87 -31.42
N TRP A 339 20.74 12.74 -32.10
CA TRP A 339 21.60 11.60 -31.82
C TRP A 339 22.99 11.74 -32.43
N ASP A 340 23.29 12.80 -33.18
CA ASP A 340 24.60 13.12 -33.77
C ASP A 340 24.69 14.66 -33.84
N SER A 341 24.84 15.29 -32.68
CA SER A 341 24.78 16.74 -32.46
C SER A 341 25.92 17.48 -33.12
N ASP A 342 27.12 16.91 -33.07
CA ASP A 342 28.33 17.51 -33.61
C ASP A 342 28.63 17.08 -35.06
N SER A 343 27.87 16.10 -35.58
CA SER A 343 27.93 15.59 -36.95
C SER A 343 29.25 14.88 -37.28
N ASP A 344 29.85 14.22 -36.31
CA ASP A 344 31.10 13.48 -36.47
C ASP A 344 30.90 12.01 -36.95
N GLY A 345 29.66 11.53 -36.88
CA GLY A 345 29.23 10.21 -37.33
C GLY A 345 29.23 9.12 -36.26
N PHE A 346 29.39 9.45 -34.97
CA PHE A 346 29.33 8.54 -33.84
C PHE A 346 28.10 8.79 -32.97
N PRO A 347 26.91 8.31 -33.37
CA PRO A 347 25.70 8.72 -32.69
C PRO A 347 25.57 8.17 -31.27
N GLY A 348 24.93 8.94 -30.40
CA GLY A 348 24.59 8.54 -29.03
C GLY A 348 25.75 8.68 -28.05
N GLU A 349 26.65 9.61 -28.29
CA GLU A 349 27.74 9.98 -27.39
C GLU A 349 27.25 10.69 -26.14
N TYR A 350 27.65 10.21 -24.98
CA TYR A 350 27.32 10.88 -23.73
C TYR A 350 28.06 12.22 -23.63
N GLY A 351 27.32 13.29 -23.35
CA GLY A 351 27.87 14.64 -23.14
C GLY A 351 28.19 15.42 -24.41
N GLU A 352 28.27 14.75 -25.57
CA GLU A 352 28.48 15.37 -26.88
C GLU A 352 27.17 15.43 -27.69
N ASP A 353 26.33 14.38 -27.58
CA ASP A 353 25.04 14.30 -28.26
C ASP A 353 23.83 14.70 -27.42
N GLY A 354 22.79 15.15 -28.12
CA GLY A 354 21.53 15.61 -27.54
C GLY A 354 20.49 14.49 -27.46
N VAL A 355 20.90 13.30 -27.01
CA VAL A 355 19.98 12.17 -26.75
C VAL A 355 19.18 12.46 -25.49
N ASP A 356 17.85 12.39 -25.57
CA ASP A 356 16.99 12.69 -24.41
C ASP A 356 16.49 11.44 -23.66
N ILE A 357 16.66 10.24 -24.24
CA ILE A 357 16.36 8.92 -23.68
C ILE A 357 14.86 8.64 -23.54
N ALA A 358 14.01 9.67 -23.62
CA ALA A 358 12.58 9.54 -23.46
C ALA A 358 11.98 8.86 -24.70
N PRO A 359 11.17 7.80 -24.52
CA PRO A 359 10.60 7.07 -25.64
C PRO A 359 9.32 7.74 -26.13
N GLU A 360 9.26 8.05 -27.42
CA GLU A 360 8.01 8.35 -28.12
C GLU A 360 7.24 7.08 -28.46
N LEU A 361 7.94 5.96 -28.67
CA LEU A 361 7.36 4.70 -29.12
C LEU A 361 7.84 3.50 -28.30
N TRP A 362 6.96 2.51 -28.14
CA TRP A 362 7.31 1.23 -27.56
C TRP A 362 7.78 0.28 -28.66
N VAL A 363 9.07 -0.05 -28.66
CA VAL A 363 9.71 -0.85 -29.73
C VAL A 363 10.03 -2.26 -29.25
N GLY A 364 9.74 -3.25 -30.09
CA GLY A 364 10.23 -4.62 -29.93
C GLY A 364 10.69 -5.21 -31.26
N ARG A 365 11.43 -6.31 -31.22
CA ARG A 365 12.04 -6.93 -32.41
C ARG A 365 11.82 -8.44 -32.45
N ILE A 366 11.56 -9.00 -33.64
CA ILE A 366 11.69 -10.44 -33.90
C ILE A 366 12.86 -10.65 -34.88
N PRO A 367 14.07 -10.97 -34.38
CA PRO A 367 15.31 -11.02 -35.16
C PRO A 367 15.46 -12.31 -35.99
N TYR A 368 14.51 -12.54 -36.91
CA TYR A 368 14.52 -13.66 -37.85
C TYR A 368 14.08 -13.24 -39.26
N SER A 369 14.93 -13.50 -40.25
CA SER A 369 14.68 -13.15 -41.65
C SER A 369 14.21 -14.33 -42.50
N ASN A 370 13.39 -15.22 -41.95
CA ASN A 370 12.71 -16.27 -42.71
C ASN A 370 11.26 -16.47 -42.24
N VAL A 371 10.37 -16.80 -43.17
CA VAL A 371 8.92 -16.88 -42.93
C VAL A 371 8.57 -17.92 -41.88
N ASP A 372 9.21 -19.09 -41.89
CA ASP A 372 8.88 -20.19 -40.97
C ASP A 372 9.17 -19.84 -39.51
N SER A 373 10.35 -19.25 -39.24
CA SER A 373 10.70 -18.75 -37.90
C SER A 373 9.75 -17.65 -37.45
N LEU A 374 9.44 -16.68 -38.32
CA LEU A 374 8.51 -15.60 -37.99
C LEU A 374 7.12 -16.13 -37.67
N LEU A 375 6.59 -17.04 -38.50
CA LEU A 375 5.30 -17.69 -38.27
C LEU A 375 5.29 -18.42 -36.92
N HIS A 376 6.33 -19.20 -36.64
CA HIS A 376 6.43 -19.95 -35.39
C HIS A 376 6.42 -19.02 -34.17
N ILE A 377 7.26 -17.98 -34.18
CA ILE A 377 7.37 -17.02 -33.08
C ILE A 377 6.06 -16.23 -32.92
N CYS A 378 5.50 -15.71 -34.02
CA CYS A 378 4.24 -14.95 -33.98
C CYS A 378 3.09 -15.82 -33.44
N ASN A 379 2.95 -17.06 -33.89
CA ASN A 379 1.91 -17.95 -33.35
C ASN A 379 2.12 -18.24 -31.87
N LYS A 380 3.38 -18.38 -31.41
CA LYS A 380 3.67 -18.57 -30.00
C LYS A 380 3.33 -17.35 -29.15
N ILE A 381 3.66 -16.14 -29.62
CA ILE A 381 3.27 -14.88 -28.97
C ILE A 381 1.74 -14.79 -28.89
N VAL A 382 1.03 -15.09 -29.99
CA VAL A 382 -0.43 -15.12 -30.02
C VAL A 382 -0.99 -16.13 -29.03
N SER A 383 -0.46 -17.36 -28.98
CA SER A 383 -0.89 -18.38 -28.02
C SER A 383 -0.63 -17.96 -26.58
N PHE A 384 0.53 -17.35 -26.30
CA PHE A 384 0.84 -16.83 -24.97
C PHE A 384 -0.14 -15.73 -24.58
N GLU A 385 -0.35 -14.73 -25.43
CA GLU A 385 -1.24 -13.62 -25.11
C GLU A 385 -2.71 -14.08 -25.01
N ALA A 386 -3.17 -14.97 -25.90
CA ALA A 386 -4.55 -15.46 -25.87
C ALA A 386 -4.91 -16.35 -24.66
N ASP A 387 -3.92 -16.95 -24.01
CA ASP A 387 -4.14 -17.82 -22.86
C ASP A 387 -4.51 -16.99 -21.62
N SER A 388 -5.66 -17.16 -21.00
CA SER A 388 -6.00 -16.47 -19.75
C SER A 388 -5.67 -17.29 -18.50
N SER A 389 -4.92 -18.39 -18.66
CA SER A 389 -4.57 -19.29 -17.57
C SER A 389 -3.53 -18.68 -16.62
N THR A 390 -3.60 -19.11 -15.38
CA THR A 390 -2.93 -18.53 -14.23
C THR A 390 -1.45 -18.93 -14.08
N TRP A 391 -1.01 -19.98 -14.79
CA TRP A 391 0.41 -20.41 -14.80
C TRP A 391 1.38 -19.28 -15.17
N LYS A 392 0.89 -18.24 -15.86
CA LYS A 392 1.71 -17.08 -16.23
C LYS A 392 2.17 -16.21 -15.05
N ASN A 393 1.57 -16.37 -13.87
CA ASN A 393 2.02 -15.71 -12.64
C ASN A 393 3.27 -16.36 -12.05
N ARG A 394 3.48 -17.65 -12.34
CA ARG A 394 4.64 -18.37 -11.80
C ARG A 394 5.92 -17.84 -12.42
N CYS A 395 6.88 -17.51 -11.58
CA CYS A 395 8.21 -17.11 -11.99
C CYS A 395 9.26 -18.17 -11.59
N LEU A 396 10.25 -18.33 -12.45
CA LEU A 396 11.52 -19.00 -12.13
C LEU A 396 12.61 -17.93 -12.04
N LEU A 397 13.20 -17.79 -10.87
CA LEU A 397 14.18 -16.76 -10.56
C LEU A 397 15.55 -17.44 -10.36
N MET A 398 16.61 -16.95 -11.01
CA MET A 398 17.90 -17.64 -11.06
C MET A 398 19.03 -16.66 -10.77
N GLY A 399 19.49 -16.64 -9.52
CA GLY A 399 20.50 -15.71 -9.01
C GLY A 399 21.87 -16.36 -8.87
N ALA A 400 22.82 -15.98 -9.72
CA ALA A 400 24.22 -16.31 -9.56
C ALA A 400 24.98 -15.22 -8.77
N ILE A 401 26.03 -15.63 -8.07
CA ILE A 401 27.01 -14.68 -7.50
C ILE A 401 27.75 -14.01 -8.66
N LEU A 402 27.81 -12.68 -8.63
CA LEU A 402 28.56 -11.87 -9.58
C LEU A 402 29.95 -11.52 -9.02
N GLU A 403 30.02 -11.09 -7.77
CA GLU A 403 31.28 -10.79 -7.09
C GLU A 403 31.24 -11.24 -5.63
N TYR A 404 32.41 -11.65 -5.13
CA TYR A 404 32.59 -11.99 -3.73
C TYR A 404 32.95 -10.77 -2.90
N PHE A 405 32.61 -10.82 -1.61
CA PHE A 405 33.05 -9.81 -0.65
C PHE A 405 34.59 -9.76 -0.61
N ASN A 406 35.14 -8.54 -0.63
CA ASN A 406 36.59 -8.28 -0.61
C ASN A 406 37.34 -9.02 -1.73
N GLU A 407 36.72 -9.19 -2.90
CA GLU A 407 37.38 -9.73 -4.08
C GLU A 407 38.62 -8.88 -4.42
N ASP A 408 39.73 -9.56 -4.70
CA ASP A 408 41.03 -8.96 -4.98
C ASP A 408 41.62 -8.09 -3.86
N GLY A 409 41.16 -8.26 -2.61
CA GLY A 409 41.63 -7.51 -1.44
C GLY A 409 41.21 -6.03 -1.44
N SER A 410 40.15 -5.70 -2.18
CA SER A 410 39.66 -4.33 -2.39
C SER A 410 38.93 -3.70 -1.19
N GLY A 411 38.39 -4.52 -0.28
CA GLY A 411 37.46 -4.11 0.76
C GLY A 411 36.04 -3.80 0.26
N TRP A 412 35.75 -4.05 -1.03
CA TRP A 412 34.43 -3.77 -1.61
C TRP A 412 33.38 -4.84 -1.26
N PRO A 413 32.09 -4.47 -1.21
CA PRO A 413 31.01 -5.43 -1.00
C PRO A 413 30.88 -6.39 -2.19
N GLY A 414 30.44 -7.62 -1.91
CA GLY A 414 30.06 -8.56 -2.97
C GLY A 414 28.75 -8.16 -3.64
N CYS A 415 28.38 -8.86 -4.71
CA CYS A 415 27.07 -8.75 -5.34
C CYS A 415 26.54 -10.15 -5.66
N ASP A 416 25.44 -10.52 -5.00
CA ASP A 416 24.76 -11.80 -5.22
C ASP A 416 23.46 -11.56 -5.97
N GLY A 417 23.29 -12.20 -7.13
CA GLY A 417 22.03 -12.15 -7.88
C GLY A 417 20.84 -12.64 -7.06
N ALA A 418 21.06 -13.49 -6.06
CA ALA A 418 20.01 -13.94 -5.15
C ALA A 418 19.39 -12.79 -4.33
N ASP A 419 20.10 -11.68 -4.09
CA ASP A 419 19.55 -10.50 -3.41
C ASP A 419 18.39 -9.88 -4.22
N LEU A 420 18.56 -9.77 -5.54
CA LEU A 420 17.51 -9.28 -6.44
C LEU A 420 16.34 -10.27 -6.52
N GLU A 421 16.63 -11.55 -6.72
CA GLU A 421 15.60 -12.57 -6.90
C GLU A 421 14.74 -12.74 -5.65
N CYS A 422 15.37 -12.81 -4.47
CA CYS A 422 14.65 -12.88 -3.20
C CYS A 422 13.90 -11.58 -2.92
N GLY A 423 14.49 -10.42 -3.23
CA GLY A 423 13.83 -9.12 -3.10
C GLY A 423 12.53 -9.04 -3.89
N MET A 424 12.57 -9.35 -5.19
CA MET A 424 11.36 -9.35 -6.04
C MET A 424 10.34 -10.39 -5.58
N SER A 425 10.80 -11.60 -5.18
CA SER A 425 9.90 -12.64 -4.69
C SER A 425 9.20 -12.29 -3.39
N LEU A 426 9.84 -11.51 -2.51
CA LEU A 426 9.24 -11.06 -1.26
C LEU A 426 8.33 -9.84 -1.45
N GLU A 427 8.61 -9.01 -2.46
CA GLU A 427 7.89 -7.75 -2.67
C GLU A 427 6.64 -7.91 -3.57
N PHE A 428 6.75 -8.59 -4.71
CA PHE A 428 5.63 -8.63 -5.69
C PHE A 428 5.57 -9.86 -6.61
N LEU A 429 6.48 -10.83 -6.51
CA LEU A 429 6.48 -12.07 -7.30
C LEU A 429 6.17 -13.34 -6.47
N TYR A 430 5.52 -13.21 -5.30
CA TYR A 430 5.39 -14.31 -4.34
C TYR A 430 4.36 -15.40 -4.75
N PRO A 431 4.62 -16.71 -4.50
CA PRO A 431 5.94 -17.31 -4.34
C PRO A 431 6.63 -17.50 -5.71
N GLY A 432 7.87 -17.04 -5.80
CA GLY A 432 8.77 -17.37 -6.91
C GLY A 432 9.54 -18.65 -6.63
N ASP A 433 9.71 -19.48 -7.66
CA ASP A 433 10.58 -20.65 -7.60
C ASP A 433 12.02 -20.18 -7.83
N ILE A 434 12.89 -20.25 -6.80
CA ILE A 434 14.23 -19.62 -6.83
C ILE A 434 15.35 -20.66 -6.90
N LEU A 435 16.30 -20.45 -7.81
CA LEU A 435 17.58 -21.17 -7.86
C LEU A 435 18.73 -20.24 -7.47
N VAL A 436 19.48 -20.61 -6.44
CA VAL A 436 20.60 -19.79 -5.90
C VAL A 436 21.92 -20.56 -5.88
N GLU A 437 23.05 -19.86 -5.91
CA GLU A 437 24.36 -20.49 -5.84
C GLU A 437 24.60 -21.18 -4.48
N ALA A 438 24.91 -22.47 -4.52
CA ALA A 438 25.07 -23.33 -3.33
C ALA A 438 26.44 -24.00 -3.23
N ARG A 439 27.37 -23.67 -4.13
CA ARG A 439 28.69 -24.29 -4.23
C ARG A 439 29.82 -23.29 -3.96
N GLY A 440 31.02 -23.84 -3.77
CA GLY A 440 32.23 -23.07 -3.53
C GLY A 440 32.54 -22.90 -2.04
N LEU A 441 33.57 -22.13 -1.75
CA LEU A 441 34.01 -21.81 -0.39
C LEU A 441 33.09 -20.78 0.30
N ALA A 442 32.37 -19.98 -0.49
CA ALA A 442 31.38 -19.01 -0.02
C ALA A 442 30.09 -19.13 -0.87
N PRO A 443 29.17 -20.06 -0.54
CA PRO A 443 27.87 -20.11 -1.22
C PRO A 443 27.01 -18.89 -0.88
N SER A 444 25.92 -18.69 -1.64
CA SER A 444 24.96 -17.61 -1.37
C SER A 444 24.39 -17.73 0.06
N PRO A 445 24.28 -16.64 0.83
CA PRO A 445 23.63 -16.65 2.14
C PRO A 445 22.17 -17.14 2.08
N TRP A 446 21.50 -16.91 0.96
CA TRP A 446 20.11 -17.28 0.71
C TRP A 446 19.88 -18.79 0.56
N TRP A 447 20.94 -19.56 0.23
CA TRP A 447 20.87 -21.02 0.09
C TRP A 447 20.33 -21.72 1.34
N SER A 448 20.63 -21.18 2.52
CA SER A 448 20.23 -21.77 3.81
C SER A 448 19.05 -21.07 4.48
N ALA A 449 18.39 -20.12 3.80
CA ALA A 449 17.27 -19.37 4.37
C ALA A 449 16.07 -20.30 4.64
N PRO A 450 15.63 -20.49 5.90
CA PRO A 450 14.65 -21.52 6.25
C PRO A 450 13.22 -21.25 5.72
N TRP A 451 12.94 -20.02 5.30
CA TRP A 451 11.67 -19.61 4.69
C TRP A 451 11.69 -19.65 3.16
N LEU A 452 12.83 -19.92 2.53
CA LEU A 452 12.97 -19.94 1.07
C LEU A 452 12.91 -21.37 0.53
N VAL A 453 12.03 -21.62 -0.44
CA VAL A 453 12.06 -22.85 -1.25
C VAL A 453 13.10 -22.65 -2.36
N ALA A 454 14.38 -22.75 -2.01
CA ALA A 454 15.49 -22.64 -2.95
C ALA A 454 16.09 -24.01 -3.32
N ASP A 455 16.50 -24.17 -4.58
CA ASP A 455 17.33 -25.28 -5.04
C ASP A 455 18.64 -24.73 -5.64
N SER A 456 19.66 -25.59 -5.78
CA SER A 456 20.98 -25.17 -6.21
C SER A 456 20.95 -24.74 -7.68
N LEU A 457 21.50 -23.56 -7.97
CA LEU A 457 21.70 -23.08 -9.34
C LEU A 457 22.74 -23.93 -10.06
N THR A 458 22.25 -24.90 -10.82
CA THR A 458 23.06 -25.77 -11.67
C THR A 458 22.44 -25.87 -13.06
N TYR A 459 23.25 -26.22 -14.05
CA TYR A 459 22.79 -26.41 -15.43
C TYR A 459 21.60 -27.37 -15.54
N LEU A 460 21.64 -28.49 -14.80
CA LEU A 460 20.55 -29.47 -14.82
C LEU A 460 19.30 -28.96 -14.12
N ASN A 461 19.44 -28.30 -12.97
CA ASN A 461 18.30 -27.76 -12.24
C ASN A 461 17.60 -26.66 -13.04
N ALA A 462 18.35 -25.69 -13.59
CA ALA A 462 17.79 -24.63 -14.43
C ALA A 462 16.95 -25.20 -15.59
N ILE A 463 17.46 -26.22 -16.29
CA ILE A 463 16.74 -26.86 -17.40
C ILE A 463 15.52 -27.64 -16.90
N ASN A 464 15.69 -28.46 -15.87
CA ASN A 464 14.62 -29.34 -15.37
C ASN A 464 13.44 -28.53 -14.83
N TRP A 465 13.73 -27.50 -14.03
CA TRP A 465 12.71 -26.60 -13.51
C TRP A 465 12.02 -25.90 -14.68
N TRP A 466 12.74 -25.18 -15.55
CA TRP A 466 12.12 -24.39 -16.60
C TRP A 466 11.31 -25.24 -17.59
N SER A 467 11.84 -26.36 -18.05
CA SER A 467 11.16 -27.21 -19.05
C SER A 467 9.85 -27.85 -18.53
N THR A 468 9.68 -27.98 -17.21
CA THR A 468 8.53 -28.68 -16.60
C THR A 468 7.61 -27.78 -15.77
N GLY A 469 8.12 -26.68 -15.22
CA GLY A 469 7.46 -25.88 -14.18
C GLY A 469 6.37 -24.92 -14.64
N ARG A 470 6.18 -24.73 -15.96
CA ARG A 470 5.19 -23.81 -16.56
C ARG A 470 5.29 -22.40 -15.99
N TYR A 471 6.40 -21.72 -16.30
CA TYR A 471 6.66 -20.36 -15.82
C TYR A 471 6.25 -19.33 -16.87
N GLY A 472 5.39 -18.38 -16.50
CA GLY A 472 5.11 -17.22 -17.33
C GLY A 472 6.23 -16.20 -17.35
N MET A 473 7.07 -16.21 -16.32
CA MET A 473 8.17 -15.28 -16.15
C MET A 473 9.43 -16.03 -15.77
N VAL A 474 10.56 -15.66 -16.36
CA VAL A 474 11.87 -16.18 -15.96
C VAL A 474 12.86 -15.03 -15.86
N ASN A 475 13.57 -14.95 -14.75
CA ASN A 475 14.69 -14.06 -14.59
C ASN A 475 16.00 -14.85 -14.56
N LEU A 476 17.01 -14.36 -15.28
CA LEU A 476 18.35 -14.92 -15.27
C LEU A 476 19.32 -13.85 -14.84
N VAL A 477 19.99 -14.05 -13.72
CA VAL A 477 21.04 -13.16 -13.24
C VAL A 477 22.35 -13.92 -13.15
N GLY A 478 23.32 -13.49 -13.94
CA GLY A 478 24.67 -14.02 -13.86
C GLY A 478 25.60 -13.34 -14.85
N HIS A 479 26.77 -13.94 -15.03
CA HIS A 479 27.68 -13.47 -16.07
C HIS A 479 27.25 -14.00 -17.42
N GLY A 480 27.57 -13.27 -18.48
CA GLY A 480 27.09 -13.57 -19.82
C GLY A 480 28.17 -13.60 -20.89
N ASN A 481 27.88 -14.37 -21.93
CA ASN A 481 28.36 -14.12 -23.29
C ASN A 481 27.20 -14.40 -24.26
N SER A 482 27.43 -14.21 -25.56
CA SER A 482 26.39 -14.43 -26.58
C SER A 482 25.76 -15.82 -26.60
N SER A 483 26.40 -16.84 -26.01
CA SER A 483 25.93 -18.21 -26.06
C SER A 483 25.38 -18.76 -24.75
N SER A 484 25.61 -18.11 -23.62
CA SER A 484 25.33 -18.68 -22.30
C SER A 484 25.31 -17.67 -21.16
N ALA A 485 24.59 -18.04 -20.09
CA ALA A 485 24.72 -17.46 -18.77
C ALA A 485 25.54 -18.39 -17.84
N ALA A 486 26.41 -17.81 -17.04
CA ALA A 486 27.36 -18.49 -16.16
C ALA A 486 27.33 -17.91 -14.75
N ARG A 487 27.69 -18.76 -13.78
CA ARG A 487 27.82 -18.38 -12.37
C ARG A 487 29.29 -18.38 -11.98
N LYS A 488 29.68 -17.49 -11.09
CA LYS A 488 31.04 -17.42 -10.54
C LYS A 488 31.10 -18.25 -9.26
N VAL A 489 32.11 -19.12 -9.15
CA VAL A 489 32.29 -20.00 -7.98
C VAL A 489 33.71 -19.88 -7.48
N TRP A 490 33.89 -19.43 -6.24
CA TRP A 490 35.16 -19.50 -5.52
C TRP A 490 35.45 -20.95 -5.14
N ALA A 491 36.28 -21.62 -5.94
CA ALA A 491 36.40 -23.08 -5.93
C ALA A 491 37.47 -23.59 -4.95
N TRP A 492 38.54 -22.82 -4.73
CA TRP A 492 39.62 -23.13 -3.80
C TRP A 492 40.33 -21.83 -3.39
N ASP A 493 41.03 -21.85 -2.25
CA ASP A 493 41.76 -20.71 -1.68
C ASP A 493 43.28 -20.99 -1.71
N ASN A 494 44.10 -20.02 -2.09
CA ASN A 494 45.55 -20.13 -2.09
C ASN A 494 46.17 -20.08 -0.68
N GLY A 495 45.36 -19.84 0.35
CA GLY A 495 45.70 -19.86 1.78
C GLY A 495 45.76 -18.48 2.42
N ASN A 496 45.34 -17.42 1.72
CA ASN A 496 45.21 -16.06 2.25
C ASN A 496 43.77 -15.75 2.71
N SER A 497 42.80 -16.61 2.40
CA SER A 497 41.37 -16.42 2.71
C SER A 497 40.79 -15.14 2.09
N ILE A 498 41.34 -14.70 0.97
CA ILE A 498 40.86 -13.58 0.17
C ILE A 498 40.64 -14.12 -1.25
N PRO A 499 39.46 -13.92 -1.86
CA PRO A 499 39.23 -14.32 -3.24
C PRO A 499 39.95 -13.34 -4.19
N ASP A 500 41.27 -13.45 -4.33
CA ASP A 500 42.13 -12.45 -5.01
C ASP A 500 42.98 -12.97 -6.17
N ASN A 501 42.86 -14.27 -6.47
CA ASN A 501 43.60 -14.89 -7.55
C ASN A 501 42.62 -15.43 -8.60
N PRO A 502 42.68 -14.99 -9.87
CA PRO A 502 41.78 -15.46 -10.92
C PRO A 502 41.73 -16.99 -11.09
N ALA A 503 42.79 -17.72 -10.69
CA ALA A 503 42.82 -19.18 -10.73
C ALA A 503 41.93 -19.85 -9.67
N GLU A 504 41.48 -19.12 -8.65
CA GLU A 504 40.59 -19.58 -7.58
C GLU A 504 39.13 -19.67 -8.04
N PHE A 505 38.77 -18.94 -9.10
CA PHE A 505 37.42 -18.91 -9.62
C PHE A 505 37.19 -19.94 -10.72
N THR A 506 35.99 -20.51 -10.73
CA THR A 506 35.46 -21.25 -11.88
C THR A 506 34.17 -20.58 -12.37
N TRP A 507 33.91 -20.68 -13.67
CA TRP A 507 32.79 -20.01 -14.34
C TRP A 507 31.81 -21.01 -14.98
N PRO A 508 31.18 -21.91 -14.21
CA PRO A 508 30.28 -22.90 -14.77
C PRO A 508 29.05 -22.25 -15.42
N THR A 509 28.75 -22.66 -16.65
CA THR A 509 27.48 -22.35 -17.32
C THR A 509 26.29 -22.94 -16.54
N PHE A 510 25.26 -22.15 -16.32
CA PHE A 510 23.98 -22.64 -15.76
C PHE A 510 22.84 -22.62 -16.79
N PHE A 511 22.97 -21.86 -17.89
CA PHE A 511 22.01 -21.91 -18.98
C PHE A 511 22.66 -21.51 -20.32
N ASP A 512 22.28 -22.15 -21.43
CA ASP A 512 22.86 -21.85 -22.74
C ASP A 512 21.88 -22.00 -23.92
N LYS A 513 22.35 -21.67 -25.14
CA LYS A 513 21.56 -21.82 -26.37
C LYS A 513 21.11 -23.26 -26.65
N ALA A 514 21.90 -24.26 -26.27
CA ALA A 514 21.56 -25.66 -26.51
C ALA A 514 20.41 -26.12 -25.60
N ALA A 515 20.38 -25.63 -24.36
CA ALA A 515 19.31 -25.86 -23.40
C ALA A 515 17.94 -25.42 -23.91
N CYS A 516 17.86 -24.34 -24.72
CA CYS A 516 16.61 -23.85 -25.32
C CYS A 516 15.85 -24.93 -26.11
N ALA A 517 16.57 -25.92 -26.68
CA ALA A 517 15.94 -27.03 -27.41
C ALA A 517 15.04 -27.92 -26.53
N SER A 518 15.22 -27.90 -25.21
CA SER A 518 14.44 -28.67 -24.24
C SER A 518 13.22 -27.93 -23.69
N LEU A 519 13.10 -26.62 -23.96
CA LEU A 519 12.01 -25.79 -23.43
C LEU A 519 10.67 -26.04 -24.14
N ASN A 520 9.58 -25.58 -23.51
CA ASN A 520 8.22 -25.91 -23.89
C ASN A 520 7.46 -24.68 -24.42
N ASP A 521 7.18 -24.64 -25.73
CA ASP A 521 6.45 -23.54 -26.36
C ASP A 521 4.94 -23.53 -26.07
N ASN A 522 4.40 -24.55 -25.38
CA ASN A 522 3.03 -24.50 -24.87
C ASN A 522 2.91 -23.64 -23.61
N TYR A 523 4.03 -23.39 -22.92
CA TYR A 523 4.10 -22.55 -21.73
C TYR A 523 5.32 -21.62 -21.82
N PRO A 524 5.39 -20.74 -22.82
CA PRO A 524 6.55 -19.89 -23.03
C PRO A 524 6.60 -18.76 -22.00
N SER A 525 7.80 -18.29 -21.70
CA SER A 525 8.01 -17.28 -20.65
C SER A 525 8.31 -15.88 -21.23
N ILE A 526 7.99 -14.85 -20.47
CA ILE A 526 8.62 -13.53 -20.57
C ILE A 526 9.95 -13.62 -19.81
N VAL A 527 11.05 -13.27 -20.48
CA VAL A 527 12.39 -13.47 -19.94
C VAL A 527 13.12 -12.15 -19.84
N LEU A 528 13.74 -11.87 -18.70
CA LEU A 528 14.79 -10.86 -18.59
C LEU A 528 16.10 -11.56 -18.22
N SER A 529 17.15 -11.28 -18.99
CA SER A 529 18.47 -11.86 -18.80
C SER A 529 19.50 -10.76 -18.50
N ILE A 530 19.96 -10.70 -17.25
CA ILE A 530 21.16 -9.97 -16.86
C ILE A 530 22.35 -10.89 -17.14
N GLY A 531 23.08 -10.56 -18.21
CA GLY A 531 24.35 -11.16 -18.54
C GLY A 531 24.87 -10.57 -19.85
N CYS A 532 26.12 -10.11 -19.85
CA CYS A 532 26.75 -9.50 -21.02
C CYS A 532 26.50 -10.29 -22.32
N ASP A 533 26.28 -9.54 -23.41
CA ASP A 533 26.17 -10.04 -24.78
C ASP A 533 25.04 -11.06 -25.04
N ASN A 534 24.14 -11.32 -24.10
CA ASN A 534 23.10 -12.35 -24.24
C ASN A 534 22.18 -12.13 -25.45
N SER A 535 22.07 -10.88 -25.91
CA SER A 535 21.35 -10.46 -27.12
C SER A 535 22.26 -9.92 -28.22
N TYR A 536 23.58 -10.18 -28.20
CA TYR A 536 24.57 -9.70 -29.19
C TYR A 536 24.10 -9.95 -30.65
N PRO A 537 23.67 -8.91 -31.38
CA PRO A 537 22.81 -9.09 -32.54
C PRO A 537 23.52 -9.65 -33.78
N GLU A 538 24.83 -9.42 -33.93
CA GLU A 538 25.59 -9.82 -35.12
C GLU A 538 25.87 -11.32 -35.22
N THR A 539 25.60 -12.09 -34.17
CA THR A 539 25.80 -13.54 -34.16
C THR A 539 24.59 -14.26 -33.57
N PRO A 540 24.44 -15.58 -33.80
CA PRO A 540 23.43 -16.35 -33.09
C PRO A 540 23.63 -16.25 -31.57
N ASN A 541 22.65 -15.69 -30.88
CA ASN A 541 22.76 -15.39 -29.45
C ASN A 541 21.68 -16.11 -28.60
N LEU A 542 21.83 -16.02 -27.27
CA LEU A 542 20.94 -16.66 -26.30
C LEU A 542 19.51 -16.11 -26.40
N GLY A 543 19.35 -14.78 -26.47
CA GLY A 543 18.04 -14.15 -26.58
C GLY A 543 17.26 -14.59 -27.82
N ARG A 544 17.94 -14.73 -28.97
CA ARG A 544 17.36 -15.28 -30.20
C ARG A 544 16.92 -16.74 -30.02
N ALA A 545 17.76 -17.57 -29.40
CA ALA A 545 17.46 -18.98 -29.18
C ALA A 545 16.24 -19.16 -28.25
N LEU A 546 16.16 -18.36 -27.18
CA LEU A 546 15.03 -18.31 -26.25
C LEU A 546 13.74 -17.86 -26.94
N LEU A 547 13.77 -16.76 -27.70
CA LEU A 547 12.59 -16.27 -28.42
C LEU A 547 12.12 -17.31 -29.45
N ARG A 548 13.04 -18.02 -30.09
CA ARG A 548 12.67 -19.10 -31.01
C ARG A 548 12.04 -20.29 -30.29
N LYS A 549 12.50 -20.64 -29.08
CA LYS A 549 11.95 -21.75 -28.30
C LYS A 549 12.04 -21.52 -26.79
N GLY A 550 10.89 -21.52 -26.13
CA GLY A 550 10.76 -21.37 -24.68
C GLY A 550 10.36 -19.99 -24.17
N ALA A 551 10.58 -18.91 -24.94
CA ALA A 551 10.17 -17.56 -24.56
C ALA A 551 9.18 -16.95 -25.55
N SER A 552 8.26 -16.10 -25.06
CA SER A 552 7.35 -15.25 -25.84
C SER A 552 7.87 -13.81 -25.95
N GLY A 553 8.71 -13.38 -25.01
CA GLY A 553 9.48 -12.14 -25.07
C GLY A 553 10.78 -12.28 -24.29
N VAL A 554 11.86 -11.64 -24.75
CA VAL A 554 13.17 -11.67 -24.11
C VAL A 554 13.76 -10.27 -24.07
N ILE A 555 14.16 -9.83 -22.89
CA ILE A 555 14.94 -8.62 -22.67
C ILE A 555 16.36 -9.06 -22.33
N GLY A 556 17.36 -8.56 -23.04
CA GLY A 556 18.76 -8.88 -22.79
C GLY A 556 19.70 -7.87 -23.42
N SER A 557 20.95 -7.82 -22.94
CA SER A 557 21.94 -6.83 -23.37
C SER A 557 22.59 -7.16 -24.71
N THR A 558 22.77 -6.15 -25.55
CA THR A 558 23.46 -6.28 -26.85
C THR A 558 24.98 -6.27 -26.73
N ARG A 559 25.51 -5.69 -25.65
CA ARG A 559 26.92 -5.59 -25.27
C ARG A 559 27.08 -5.81 -23.76
N LEU A 560 28.13 -5.22 -23.19
CA LEU A 560 28.44 -5.25 -21.77
C LEU A 560 27.41 -4.45 -20.98
N CYS A 561 26.72 -5.09 -20.03
CA CYS A 561 25.86 -4.38 -19.10
C CYS A 561 26.49 -4.33 -17.70
N TYR A 562 26.21 -3.24 -16.98
CA TYR A 562 26.90 -2.86 -15.75
C TYR A 562 25.97 -2.87 -14.55
N HIS A 563 26.30 -3.64 -13.53
CA HIS A 563 25.63 -3.62 -12.23
C HIS A 563 26.47 -2.85 -11.21
N ILE A 564 25.83 -2.46 -10.11
CA ILE A 564 26.51 -1.83 -8.98
C ILE A 564 26.97 -2.91 -8.00
N GLN A 565 28.19 -2.79 -7.48
CA GLN A 565 28.65 -3.66 -6.39
C GLN A 565 27.88 -3.37 -5.09
N GLY A 566 27.59 -4.41 -4.31
CA GLY A 566 26.80 -4.26 -3.08
C GLY A 566 25.39 -3.73 -3.36
N TRP A 567 24.67 -4.36 -4.28
CA TRP A 567 23.26 -4.02 -4.49
C TRP A 567 22.42 -4.59 -3.34
N TRP A 568 21.75 -3.73 -2.57
CA TRP A 568 20.92 -4.12 -1.42
C TRP A 568 19.44 -3.74 -1.58
N GLY A 569 19.06 -3.21 -2.76
CA GLY A 569 17.73 -2.72 -3.03
C GLY A 569 17.67 -1.78 -4.23
N VAL A 570 16.46 -1.33 -4.54
CA VAL A 570 16.21 -0.40 -5.65
C VAL A 570 17.10 0.87 -5.58
N PRO A 571 17.27 1.58 -4.44
CA PRO A 571 17.96 2.88 -4.39
C PRO A 571 19.45 2.90 -4.76
N GLN A 572 20.05 1.76 -5.11
CA GLN A 572 21.44 1.63 -5.53
C GLN A 572 21.63 1.70 -7.07
N GLY A 573 20.58 1.50 -7.88
CA GLY A 573 20.70 1.57 -9.33
C GLY A 573 21.38 0.33 -9.96
N GLY A 574 22.10 0.50 -11.07
CA GLY A 574 22.57 -0.59 -11.94
C GLY A 574 21.48 -1.43 -12.62
N THR A 575 21.89 -2.46 -13.38
CA THR A 575 20.98 -3.39 -14.07
C THR A 575 19.98 -4.11 -13.16
N PHE A 576 20.33 -4.34 -11.89
CA PHE A 576 19.44 -4.99 -10.92
C PHE A 576 18.20 -4.15 -10.66
N THR A 577 18.37 -2.84 -10.55
CA THR A 577 17.26 -1.90 -10.36
C THR A 577 16.38 -1.80 -11.61
N LEU A 578 16.98 -1.77 -12.81
CA LEU A 578 16.22 -1.82 -14.05
C LEU A 578 15.37 -3.11 -14.15
N ASN A 579 15.95 -4.24 -13.74
CA ASN A 579 15.29 -5.54 -13.74
C ASN A 579 14.12 -5.60 -12.74
N HIS A 580 14.36 -5.19 -11.50
CA HIS A 580 13.34 -5.07 -10.47
C HIS A 580 12.15 -4.23 -10.96
N MET A 581 12.43 -3.03 -11.49
CA MET A 581 11.41 -2.13 -12.01
C MET A 581 10.64 -2.73 -13.18
N PHE A 582 11.30 -3.49 -14.06
CA PHE A 582 10.64 -4.13 -15.19
C PHE A 582 9.59 -5.13 -14.74
N PHE A 583 9.94 -6.04 -13.83
CA PHE A 583 8.97 -7.02 -13.32
C PHE A 583 7.89 -6.34 -12.49
N ARG A 584 8.22 -5.30 -11.71
CA ARG A 584 7.23 -4.51 -10.96
C ARG A 584 6.16 -3.93 -11.90
N TYR A 585 6.56 -3.27 -12.99
CA TYR A 585 5.62 -2.74 -13.98
C TYR A 585 4.84 -3.85 -14.70
N LEU A 586 5.48 -4.97 -15.00
CA LEU A 586 4.84 -6.10 -15.68
C LEU A 586 3.77 -6.78 -14.80
N THR A 587 3.94 -6.79 -13.48
CA THR A 587 3.04 -7.50 -12.56
C THR A 587 2.07 -6.59 -11.84
N LEU A 588 2.54 -5.53 -11.18
CA LEU A 588 1.68 -4.64 -10.38
C LEU A 588 0.87 -3.68 -11.24
N ASP A 589 1.44 -3.21 -12.37
CA ASP A 589 0.78 -2.24 -13.25
C ASP A 589 0.14 -2.91 -14.49
N ASP A 590 0.24 -4.25 -14.62
CA ASP A 590 -0.16 -5.03 -15.80
C ASP A 590 0.28 -4.40 -17.13
N ALA A 591 1.49 -3.81 -17.14
CA ALA A 591 1.99 -3.10 -18.30
C ALA A 591 2.33 -4.08 -19.44
N GLN A 592 2.07 -3.67 -20.69
CA GLN A 592 2.60 -4.37 -21.86
C GLN A 592 4.14 -4.38 -21.82
N LEU A 593 4.78 -5.42 -22.36
CA LEU A 593 6.23 -5.62 -22.27
C LEU A 593 7.07 -4.40 -22.65
N GLY A 594 6.73 -3.75 -23.77
CA GLY A 594 7.42 -2.56 -24.22
C GLY A 594 7.27 -1.43 -23.21
N ARG A 595 6.04 -1.13 -22.79
CA ARG A 595 5.78 -0.09 -21.80
C ARG A 595 6.53 -0.36 -20.50
N ALA A 596 6.49 -1.59 -19.98
CA ALA A 596 7.24 -1.98 -18.78
C ALA A 596 8.74 -1.67 -18.93
N LEU A 597 9.39 -2.17 -19.99
CA LEU A 597 10.84 -1.99 -20.21
C LEU A 597 11.23 -0.51 -20.29
N TYR A 598 10.53 0.25 -21.12
CA TYR A 598 10.90 1.64 -21.39
C TYR A 598 10.55 2.57 -20.22
N SER A 599 9.46 2.30 -19.49
CA SER A 599 9.17 2.98 -18.22
C SER A 599 10.23 2.69 -17.16
N SER A 600 10.70 1.44 -17.05
CA SER A 600 11.82 1.09 -16.15
C SER A 600 13.10 1.85 -16.49
N LYS A 601 13.44 1.93 -17.79
CA LYS A 601 14.61 2.70 -18.26
C LYS A 601 14.51 4.18 -17.87
N LEU A 602 13.33 4.79 -18.06
CA LEU A 602 13.15 6.21 -17.78
C LEU A 602 13.17 6.49 -16.27
N LEU A 603 12.54 5.66 -15.46
CA LEU A 603 12.64 5.76 -14.00
C LEU A 603 14.07 5.57 -13.52
N TYR A 604 14.76 4.55 -14.02
CA TYR A 604 16.17 4.31 -13.72
C TYR A 604 17.01 5.54 -14.03
N TYR A 605 16.90 6.04 -15.26
CA TYR A 605 17.69 7.18 -15.73
C TYR A 605 17.40 8.49 -14.99
N ASN A 606 16.21 8.61 -14.38
CA ASN A 606 15.84 9.80 -13.61
C ASN A 606 16.09 9.65 -12.10
N ASN A 607 16.16 8.46 -11.54
CA ASN A 607 16.33 8.30 -10.10
C ASN A 607 17.81 8.22 -9.67
N TYR A 608 18.74 7.91 -10.58
CA TYR A 608 20.16 7.78 -10.25
C TYR A 608 21.02 8.79 -11.01
N LEU A 609 22.06 9.30 -10.34
CA LEU A 609 23.03 10.24 -10.91
C LEU A 609 24.42 9.64 -10.78
N TYR A 610 25.16 9.51 -11.89
CA TYR A 610 26.49 8.88 -11.89
C TYR A 610 27.61 9.81 -12.38
N PRO A 611 27.91 10.93 -11.68
CA PRO A 611 28.91 11.90 -12.12
C PRO A 611 30.25 11.23 -12.52
N GLY A 612 30.67 11.44 -13.77
CA GLY A 612 31.93 10.92 -14.32
C GLY A 612 31.88 9.53 -14.96
N TYR A 613 30.77 8.80 -14.84
CA TYR A 613 30.57 7.45 -15.45
C TYR A 613 29.21 7.29 -16.14
N GLU A 614 28.50 8.38 -16.38
CA GLU A 614 27.12 8.36 -16.88
C GLU A 614 26.97 7.69 -18.24
N TRP A 615 28.06 7.61 -19.02
CA TRP A 615 28.06 6.87 -20.28
C TRP A 615 27.78 5.38 -20.09
N THR A 616 28.15 4.78 -18.95
CA THR A 616 27.85 3.37 -18.64
C THR A 616 26.36 3.13 -18.38
N ASP A 617 25.66 4.12 -17.80
CA ASP A 617 24.20 4.08 -17.65
C ASP A 617 23.48 4.29 -18.97
N GLN A 618 23.95 5.25 -19.77
CA GLN A 618 23.46 5.44 -21.12
C GLN A 618 23.63 4.15 -21.94
N GLN A 619 24.76 3.46 -21.77
CA GLN A 619 24.97 2.14 -22.36
C GLN A 619 23.96 1.11 -21.84
N ASN A 620 23.71 1.02 -20.52
CA ASN A 620 22.65 0.16 -19.99
C ASN A 620 21.27 0.50 -20.60
N MET A 621 20.98 1.78 -20.86
CA MET A 621 19.72 2.18 -21.52
C MET A 621 19.67 1.68 -22.97
N PHE A 622 20.80 1.68 -23.67
CA PHE A 622 20.87 1.21 -25.06
C PHE A 622 20.89 -0.31 -25.17
N ASP A 623 21.52 -0.98 -24.21
CA ASP A 623 21.82 -2.41 -24.30
C ASP A 623 20.60 -3.31 -24.17
N PHE A 624 19.72 -3.01 -23.21
CA PHE A 624 18.54 -3.86 -22.97
C PHE A 624 17.48 -3.63 -24.04
N CYS A 625 17.48 -4.48 -25.06
CA CYS A 625 16.50 -4.46 -26.15
C CYS A 625 15.45 -5.57 -25.94
N LEU A 626 14.21 -5.28 -26.36
CA LEU A 626 13.11 -6.25 -26.33
C LEU A 626 13.08 -7.08 -27.62
N TYR A 627 13.42 -8.37 -27.50
CA TYR A 627 13.14 -9.37 -28.51
C TYR A 627 11.75 -9.99 -28.27
N GLY A 628 10.74 -9.50 -29.01
CA GLY A 628 9.35 -9.88 -28.86
C GLY A 628 8.42 -8.78 -29.37
N ASP A 629 7.13 -8.96 -29.14
CA ASP A 629 6.11 -7.95 -29.43
C ASP A 629 5.97 -6.96 -28.27
N PRO A 630 6.17 -5.65 -28.49
CA PRO A 630 6.13 -4.65 -27.41
C PRO A 630 4.74 -4.48 -26.81
N SER A 631 3.69 -4.80 -27.55
CA SER A 631 2.30 -4.67 -27.10
C SER A 631 1.76 -5.91 -26.38
N MET A 632 2.57 -6.97 -26.28
CA MET A 632 2.15 -8.23 -25.66
C MET A 632 1.79 -8.01 -24.20
N ARG A 633 0.63 -8.54 -23.80
CA ARG A 633 0.20 -8.61 -22.39
C ARG A 633 0.39 -9.99 -21.80
N ARG A 634 0.62 -10.01 -20.49
CA ARG A 634 0.57 -11.23 -19.68
C ARG A 634 -0.89 -11.63 -19.35
N PHE A 635 -1.79 -10.65 -19.24
CA PHE A 635 -3.14 -10.70 -18.64
C PHE A 635 -3.12 -10.91 -17.12
N PRO A 636 -3.88 -10.12 -16.36
CA PRO A 636 -3.99 -10.31 -14.91
C PRO A 636 -4.84 -11.55 -14.65
N VAL A 637 -4.49 -12.29 -13.60
CA VAL A 637 -5.37 -13.34 -13.06
C VAL A 637 -6.42 -12.62 -12.22
N PRO A 638 -7.72 -12.91 -12.40
CA PRO A 638 -8.73 -12.41 -11.49
C PRO A 638 -8.35 -12.79 -10.07
N ALA A 639 -8.33 -11.81 -9.17
CA ALA A 639 -8.11 -12.08 -7.77
C ALA A 639 -9.12 -13.13 -7.28
N PRO A 640 -8.69 -14.09 -6.44
CA PRO A 640 -9.61 -14.97 -5.76
C PRO A 640 -10.56 -14.13 -4.90
N LYS A 641 -11.78 -14.61 -4.68
CA LYS A 641 -12.81 -13.90 -3.94
C LYS A 641 -13.26 -14.69 -2.72
N VAL A 642 -13.55 -14.01 -1.63
CA VAL A 642 -14.33 -14.59 -0.54
C VAL A 642 -15.78 -14.70 -1.00
N VAL A 643 -16.36 -15.89 -0.93
CA VAL A 643 -17.75 -16.18 -1.34
C VAL A 643 -18.71 -16.25 -0.17
N SER A 644 -18.21 -16.51 1.04
CA SER A 644 -18.99 -16.55 2.27
C SER A 644 -18.09 -16.55 3.49
N THR A 645 -18.62 -16.05 4.61
CA THR A 645 -17.96 -16.08 5.92
C THR A 645 -18.83 -16.82 6.95
N SER A 646 -18.21 -17.28 8.03
CA SER A 646 -18.89 -17.78 9.22
C SER A 646 -18.19 -17.22 10.45
N PRO A 647 -18.84 -16.47 11.36
CA PRO A 647 -20.21 -15.94 11.23
C PRO A 647 -20.43 -15.16 9.93
N ALA A 648 -21.71 -15.00 9.53
CA ALA A 648 -22.03 -14.19 8.37
C ALA A 648 -21.53 -12.75 8.58
N ALA A 649 -21.17 -12.06 7.50
CA ALA A 649 -20.84 -10.65 7.60
C ALA A 649 -22.02 -9.89 8.23
N HIS A 650 -21.70 -9.00 9.16
CA HIS A 650 -22.60 -8.21 9.99
C HIS A 650 -23.58 -9.01 10.88
N ASP A 651 -23.37 -10.32 11.11
CA ASP A 651 -24.22 -11.11 12.00
C ASP A 651 -24.39 -10.41 13.38
N PRO A 652 -25.62 -10.05 13.79
CA PRO A 652 -25.85 -9.26 15.01
C PRO A 652 -25.75 -10.08 16.31
N SER A 653 -25.73 -11.42 16.22
CA SER A 653 -25.77 -12.29 17.40
C SER A 653 -24.98 -13.59 17.19
N ALA A 654 -23.71 -13.45 16.82
CA ALA A 654 -22.83 -14.59 16.63
C ALA A 654 -22.46 -15.24 17.97
N SER A 655 -22.67 -16.55 18.09
CA SER A 655 -22.26 -17.30 19.28
C SER A 655 -20.75 -17.12 19.56
N SER A 656 -20.40 -16.84 20.81
CA SER A 656 -19.03 -16.66 21.31
C SER A 656 -18.10 -17.87 21.11
N THR A 657 -18.65 -19.02 20.70
CA THR A 657 -17.91 -20.25 20.41
C THR A 657 -17.80 -20.58 18.92
N THR A 658 -18.41 -19.78 18.05
CA THR A 658 -18.36 -19.96 16.60
C THR A 658 -16.94 -19.74 16.09
N SER A 659 -16.45 -20.65 15.24
CA SER A 659 -15.16 -20.44 14.57
C SER A 659 -15.29 -19.38 13.48
N ILE A 660 -14.28 -18.53 13.37
CA ILE A 660 -14.22 -17.49 12.32
C ILE A 660 -13.64 -18.12 11.06
N GLN A 661 -14.38 -18.03 9.95
CA GLN A 661 -14.06 -18.70 8.70
C GLN A 661 -14.34 -17.81 7.49
N ALA A 662 -13.55 -18.02 6.44
CA ALA A 662 -13.76 -17.46 5.12
C ALA A 662 -13.65 -18.57 4.07
N THR A 663 -14.60 -18.64 3.15
CA THR A 663 -14.59 -19.57 2.02
C THR A 663 -14.31 -18.84 0.73
N PHE A 664 -13.44 -19.40 -0.12
CA PHE A 664 -12.99 -18.78 -1.37
C PHE A 664 -13.60 -19.43 -2.62
N ASP A 665 -13.65 -18.66 -3.71
CA ASP A 665 -14.09 -19.13 -5.04
C ASP A 665 -13.07 -20.02 -5.76
N SER A 666 -11.84 -20.10 -5.24
CA SER A 666 -10.72 -20.88 -5.76
C SER A 666 -9.89 -21.49 -4.64
N ASP A 667 -8.97 -22.38 -5.00
CA ASP A 667 -8.07 -22.98 -4.01
C ASP A 667 -6.94 -22.02 -3.63
N MET A 668 -6.66 -21.94 -2.34
CA MET A 668 -5.64 -21.06 -1.77
C MET A 668 -4.39 -21.81 -1.30
N LEU A 669 -3.26 -21.11 -1.26
CA LEU A 669 -2.01 -21.63 -0.72
C LEU A 669 -2.08 -21.62 0.81
N SER A 670 -2.13 -22.81 1.42
CA SER A 670 -2.17 -22.93 2.89
C SER A 670 -1.03 -22.20 3.61
N ALA A 671 0.15 -22.12 2.99
CA ALA A 671 1.32 -21.46 3.58
C ALA A 671 1.16 -19.94 3.71
N THR A 672 0.25 -19.32 2.93
CA THR A 672 0.05 -17.87 2.91
C THR A 672 -1.09 -17.41 3.80
N MET A 673 -1.76 -18.32 4.51
CA MET A 673 -2.94 -18.04 5.35
C MET A 673 -2.60 -17.43 6.72
N ASN A 674 -1.33 -17.52 7.12
CA ASN A 674 -0.80 -16.91 8.33
C ASN A 674 0.67 -16.49 8.13
N ALA A 675 0.99 -15.99 6.93
CA ALA A 675 2.35 -15.60 6.59
C ALA A 675 2.72 -14.22 7.19
N GLY A 676 4.02 -13.98 7.39
CA GLY A 676 4.52 -12.74 7.98
C GLY A 676 4.50 -12.75 9.52
N ALA A 677 5.10 -11.71 10.13
CA ALA A 677 5.21 -11.60 11.59
C ALA A 677 3.85 -11.39 12.28
N TYR A 678 2.85 -10.88 11.55
CA TYR A 678 1.55 -10.48 12.07
C TYR A 678 0.37 -11.30 11.51
N GLY A 679 0.64 -12.23 10.57
CA GLY A 679 -0.38 -13.03 9.89
C GLY A 679 -1.05 -12.29 8.71
N THR A 680 -1.83 -13.04 7.94
CA THR A 680 -2.58 -12.55 6.75
C THR A 680 -4.09 -12.71 6.89
N PHE A 681 -4.54 -13.44 7.91
CA PHE A 681 -5.93 -13.51 8.35
C PHE A 681 -5.97 -12.97 9.79
N LEU A 682 -6.25 -11.68 9.89
CA LEU A 682 -6.24 -10.90 11.12
C LEU A 682 -7.62 -10.92 11.76
N VAL A 683 -7.68 -10.98 13.09
CA VAL A 683 -8.94 -10.90 13.84
C VAL A 683 -8.74 -9.97 15.04
N TRP A 684 -9.69 -9.06 15.25
CA TRP A 684 -9.66 -8.06 16.31
C TRP A 684 -11.07 -7.87 16.90
N GLY A 685 -11.20 -7.68 18.22
CA GLY A 685 -12.45 -7.30 18.88
C GLY A 685 -12.42 -5.86 19.39
N THR A 686 -13.52 -5.11 19.27
CA THR A 686 -13.58 -3.69 19.67
C THR A 686 -13.31 -3.47 21.16
N GLN A 687 -13.55 -4.47 22.00
CA GLN A 687 -13.29 -4.41 23.44
C GLN A 687 -12.14 -5.34 23.85
N SER A 688 -11.97 -6.47 23.19
CA SER A 688 -10.94 -7.47 23.52
C SER A 688 -9.58 -7.29 22.82
N GLY A 689 -9.50 -6.41 21.83
CA GLY A 689 -8.27 -6.08 21.14
C GLY A 689 -7.80 -7.13 20.11
N PRO A 690 -6.49 -7.16 19.80
CA PRO A 690 -5.95 -7.99 18.74
C PRO A 690 -5.93 -9.46 19.13
N ARG A 691 -6.31 -10.33 18.19
CA ARG A 691 -6.16 -11.79 18.32
C ARG A 691 -5.25 -12.37 17.22
N TYR A 692 -4.29 -11.58 16.72
CA TYR A 692 -3.45 -11.90 15.53
C TYR A 692 -2.62 -13.20 15.60
N VAL A 693 -2.38 -13.76 16.80
CA VAL A 693 -1.48 -14.92 17.00
C VAL A 693 -2.21 -16.27 16.95
N GLY A 694 -3.48 -16.29 16.52
CA GLY A 694 -4.26 -17.53 16.40
C GLY A 694 -3.77 -18.48 15.30
N SER A 695 -4.18 -19.75 15.38
CA SER A 695 -3.85 -20.73 14.35
C SER A 695 -4.87 -20.70 13.20
N VAL A 696 -4.41 -20.35 12.00
CA VAL A 696 -5.23 -20.39 10.78
C VAL A 696 -4.99 -21.69 10.03
N GLY A 697 -6.03 -22.52 9.94
CA GLY A 697 -6.03 -23.72 9.10
C GLY A 697 -6.72 -23.46 7.76
N TYR A 698 -6.24 -24.08 6.68
CA TYR A 698 -6.94 -24.06 5.39
C TYR A 698 -7.30 -25.47 4.93
N THR A 699 -8.55 -25.64 4.48
CA THR A 699 -9.07 -26.91 3.95
C THR A 699 -9.34 -26.77 2.45
N PRO A 700 -8.43 -27.24 1.56
CA PRO A 700 -8.59 -27.09 0.10
C PRO A 700 -9.92 -27.65 -0.45
N GLY A 701 -10.36 -28.81 0.05
CA GLY A 701 -11.58 -29.45 -0.44
C GLY A 701 -12.87 -28.63 -0.25
N THR A 702 -12.94 -27.80 0.79
CA THR A 702 -14.05 -26.87 1.03
C THR A 702 -13.69 -25.42 0.72
N ARG A 703 -12.42 -25.17 0.37
CA ARG A 703 -11.83 -23.84 0.17
C ARG A 703 -12.03 -22.92 1.35
N THR A 704 -11.93 -23.45 2.57
CA THR A 704 -12.25 -22.71 3.78
C THR A 704 -10.97 -22.47 4.59
N ALA A 705 -10.67 -21.20 4.85
CA ALA A 705 -9.77 -20.81 5.92
C ALA A 705 -10.56 -20.77 7.24
N THR A 706 -9.96 -21.24 8.31
CA THR A 706 -10.55 -21.28 9.65
C THR A 706 -9.55 -20.77 10.65
N PHE A 707 -9.89 -19.66 11.29
CA PHE A 707 -9.17 -19.15 12.44
C PHE A 707 -9.66 -19.94 13.68
N THR A 708 -8.79 -20.83 14.16
CA THR A 708 -9.07 -21.69 15.32
C THR A 708 -8.40 -21.13 16.58
N THR A 709 -9.24 -20.81 17.57
CA THR A 709 -8.93 -20.47 18.97
C THR A 709 -8.29 -19.09 19.20
N PRO A 710 -9.05 -18.08 19.68
CA PRO A 710 -8.43 -17.00 20.43
C PRO A 710 -7.98 -17.54 21.80
N HIS A 711 -6.83 -17.08 22.31
CA HIS A 711 -6.32 -17.48 23.63
C HIS A 711 -7.23 -17.01 24.78
N LEU A 712 -8.14 -16.08 24.51
CA LEU A 712 -9.13 -15.47 25.41
C LEU A 712 -10.45 -15.27 24.62
N PRO A 713 -11.63 -15.43 25.25
CA PRO A 713 -12.91 -15.22 24.56
C PRO A 713 -13.09 -13.76 24.10
N PHE A 714 -14.05 -13.56 23.18
CA PHE A 714 -14.61 -12.26 22.88
C PHE A 714 -15.71 -11.93 23.91
N PHE A 715 -15.90 -10.66 24.25
CA PHE A 715 -16.89 -10.15 25.18
C PHE A 715 -18.30 -10.14 24.58
N ALA A 716 -19.33 -10.28 25.41
CA ALA A 716 -20.72 -10.14 24.97
C ALA A 716 -20.97 -8.74 24.38
N GLY A 717 -21.71 -8.68 23.27
CA GLY A 717 -22.07 -7.43 22.60
C GLY A 717 -20.91 -6.70 21.90
N GLU A 718 -19.69 -7.23 21.94
CA GLU A 718 -18.58 -6.62 21.23
C GLU A 718 -18.64 -6.92 19.72
N GLN A 719 -18.15 -5.98 18.91
CA GLN A 719 -17.98 -6.22 17.48
C GLN A 719 -16.61 -6.83 17.22
N VAL A 720 -16.58 -7.93 16.50
CA VAL A 720 -15.36 -8.61 16.03
C VAL A 720 -15.19 -8.33 14.56
N ILE A 721 -13.97 -7.93 14.16
CA ILE A 721 -13.58 -7.62 12.79
C ILE A 721 -12.54 -8.66 12.36
N ALA A 722 -12.74 -9.22 11.18
CA ALA A 722 -11.82 -10.15 10.54
C ALA A 722 -11.37 -9.57 9.19
N THR A 723 -10.06 -9.49 8.98
CA THR A 723 -9.44 -8.93 7.78
C THR A 723 -8.56 -9.98 7.11
N LEU A 724 -8.81 -10.22 5.82
CA LEU A 724 -8.00 -11.07 4.95
C LEU A 724 -7.20 -10.17 4.02
N THR A 725 -5.87 -10.26 4.08
CA THR A 725 -4.98 -9.38 3.31
C THR A 725 -4.65 -9.94 1.93
N ASP A 726 -4.10 -9.07 1.07
CA ASP A 726 -3.55 -9.42 -0.25
C ASP A 726 -2.33 -10.35 -0.19
N GLY A 727 -1.78 -10.56 1.00
CA GLY A 727 -0.79 -11.61 1.27
C GLY A 727 -1.34 -13.03 1.17
N ILE A 728 -2.67 -13.22 1.18
CA ILE A 728 -3.30 -14.53 0.93
C ILE A 728 -3.33 -14.79 -0.57
N LEU A 729 -2.67 -15.87 -1.01
CA LEU A 729 -2.53 -16.20 -2.41
C LEU A 729 -3.33 -17.45 -2.80
N SER A 730 -3.90 -17.43 -4.00
CA SER A 730 -4.43 -18.63 -4.65
C SER A 730 -3.30 -19.61 -5.01
N GLY A 731 -3.65 -20.87 -5.32
CA GLY A 731 -2.71 -21.90 -5.77
C GLY A 731 -1.85 -21.51 -6.99
N ASP A 732 -2.28 -20.49 -7.74
CA ASP A 732 -1.58 -19.95 -8.89
C ASP A 732 -0.99 -18.54 -8.64
N SER A 733 -0.72 -18.23 -7.37
CA SER A 733 -0.05 -16.99 -6.93
C SER A 733 -0.81 -15.70 -7.25
N ALA A 734 -2.13 -15.75 -7.46
CA ALA A 734 -2.93 -14.53 -7.52
C ALA A 734 -3.31 -14.09 -6.11
N ALA A 735 -3.00 -12.84 -5.77
CA ALA A 735 -3.35 -12.22 -4.50
C ALA A 735 -4.85 -11.99 -4.38
N LEU A 736 -5.39 -12.32 -3.21
CA LEU A 736 -6.75 -12.00 -2.80
C LEU A 736 -6.96 -10.49 -2.81
N ASP A 737 -8.06 -10.03 -3.42
CA ASP A 737 -8.54 -8.67 -3.16
C ASP A 737 -8.91 -8.63 -1.68
N ARG A 738 -8.40 -7.65 -0.93
CA ARG A 738 -8.59 -7.56 0.52
C ARG A 738 -10.07 -7.75 0.83
N TYR A 739 -10.33 -8.47 1.92
CA TYR A 739 -11.70 -8.72 2.34
C TYR A 739 -11.82 -8.58 3.85
N SER A 740 -12.65 -7.64 4.29
CA SER A 740 -12.96 -7.43 5.69
C SER A 740 -14.43 -7.70 5.96
N PHE A 741 -14.72 -8.34 7.09
CA PHE A 741 -16.07 -8.52 7.57
C PHE A 741 -16.11 -8.39 9.09
N SER A 742 -17.25 -7.96 9.63
CA SER A 742 -17.47 -7.89 11.07
C SER A 742 -18.68 -8.71 11.50
N PHE A 743 -18.82 -8.97 12.80
CA PHE A 743 -20.02 -9.53 13.42
C PHE A 743 -20.07 -9.11 14.89
N THR A 744 -21.25 -9.16 15.52
CA THR A 744 -21.45 -8.84 16.94
C THR A 744 -21.56 -10.14 17.74
N VAL A 745 -20.88 -10.21 18.89
CA VAL A 745 -20.94 -11.38 19.77
C VAL A 745 -22.25 -11.37 20.55
N GLN A 746 -22.93 -12.51 20.56
CA GLN A 746 -24.19 -12.70 21.26
C GLN A 746 -24.12 -12.31 22.74
N ALA A 747 -25.08 -11.48 23.18
CA ALA A 747 -25.37 -11.22 24.59
C ALA A 747 -26.26 -12.32 25.19
N SER A 748 -26.26 -12.46 26.52
CA SER A 748 -27.12 -13.40 27.22
C SER A 748 -28.44 -12.76 27.66
N ASN A 749 -29.42 -13.62 28.02
CA ASN A 749 -30.65 -13.29 28.74
C ASN A 749 -31.89 -12.89 27.92
N PRO A 750 -32.73 -13.85 27.49
CA PRO A 750 -33.95 -13.53 26.76
C PRO A 750 -35.01 -13.04 27.75
N THR A 751 -35.34 -11.73 27.77
CA THR A 751 -36.74 -11.24 27.71
C THR A 751 -36.98 -9.76 28.05
N ASN A 752 -36.02 -8.96 28.56
CA ASN A 752 -36.18 -7.48 28.64
C ASN A 752 -34.93 -6.72 29.15
N ALA A 753 -34.57 -5.61 28.51
CA ALA A 753 -33.58 -4.66 29.02
C ALA A 753 -34.12 -3.85 30.21
N GLN A 754 -33.52 -3.96 31.40
CA GLN A 754 -33.90 -3.19 32.59
C GLN A 754 -32.70 -2.56 33.29
N PHE A 755 -32.70 -1.23 33.38
CA PHE A 755 -31.58 -0.40 33.87
C PHE A 755 -31.90 0.34 35.19
N ASP A 756 -32.64 -0.31 36.10
CA ASP A 756 -33.12 0.32 37.35
C ASP A 756 -32.04 0.41 38.45
N SER A 757 -30.91 -0.28 38.27
CA SER A 757 -29.75 -0.26 39.18
C SER A 757 -28.65 0.64 38.61
N THR A 758 -28.13 1.58 39.41
CA THR A 758 -27.03 2.46 38.95
C THR A 758 -25.94 2.63 40.01
N THR A 759 -24.68 2.64 39.57
CA THR A 759 -23.51 2.97 40.40
C THR A 759 -22.84 4.24 39.88
N SER A 760 -22.20 5.02 40.74
CA SER A 760 -21.46 6.24 40.34
C SER A 760 -20.04 6.23 40.87
N TYR A 761 -19.06 6.44 39.98
CA TYR A 761 -17.63 6.51 40.29
C TYR A 761 -17.13 7.95 40.17
N ALA A 762 -16.58 8.49 41.26
CA ALA A 762 -16.01 9.83 41.28
C ALA A 762 -14.58 9.82 40.71
N VAL A 763 -14.34 10.54 39.62
CA VAL A 763 -13.04 10.53 38.92
C VAL A 763 -12.21 11.81 39.10
N GLY A 764 -12.69 12.73 39.95
CA GLY A 764 -11.94 13.92 40.38
C GLY A 764 -11.64 14.96 39.30
N GLY A 765 -12.17 14.81 38.08
CA GLY A 765 -12.02 15.71 36.92
C GLY A 765 -13.34 15.90 36.17
N TRP A 766 -13.35 16.45 34.96
CA TRP A 766 -14.52 16.53 34.07
C TRP A 766 -14.46 15.41 33.01
N PRO A 767 -14.97 14.19 33.31
CA PRO A 767 -14.97 13.11 32.34
C PRO A 767 -15.79 13.52 31.12
N GLY A 768 -15.19 13.40 29.93
CA GLY A 768 -15.78 13.79 28.66
C GLY A 768 -16.15 12.58 27.83
N ILE A 769 -15.14 11.89 27.32
CA ILE A 769 -15.25 10.86 26.28
C ILE A 769 -14.69 9.56 26.83
N LEU A 770 -15.33 8.45 26.48
CA LEU A 770 -15.01 7.11 26.97
C LEU A 770 -14.58 6.17 25.83
N ALA A 771 -13.79 5.16 26.16
CA ALA A 771 -13.70 3.92 25.37
C ALA A 771 -13.73 2.72 26.34
N ALA A 772 -14.41 1.64 25.96
CA ALA A 772 -14.53 0.42 26.74
C ALA A 772 -13.65 -0.67 26.11
N VAL A 773 -12.62 -1.13 26.83
CA VAL A 773 -11.57 -2.00 26.27
C VAL A 773 -10.76 -2.70 27.36
N ASP A 774 -10.33 -3.95 27.15
CA ASP A 774 -9.45 -4.71 28.03
C ASP A 774 -7.98 -4.31 27.83
N LEU A 775 -7.55 -3.22 28.48
CA LEU A 775 -6.23 -2.62 28.28
C LEU A 775 -5.08 -3.41 28.91
N ASN A 776 -5.39 -4.37 29.78
CA ASN A 776 -4.40 -5.12 30.55
C ASN A 776 -4.50 -6.64 30.34
N TYR A 777 -5.29 -7.08 29.35
CA TYR A 777 -5.52 -8.48 29.00
C TYR A 777 -5.98 -9.35 30.17
N THR A 778 -6.77 -8.79 31.09
CA THR A 778 -7.35 -9.53 32.22
C THR A 778 -8.65 -10.21 31.87
N ASN A 779 -9.15 -10.02 30.65
CA ASN A 779 -10.47 -10.47 30.21
C ASN A 779 -11.60 -9.79 31.00
N HIS A 780 -11.40 -8.50 31.33
CA HIS A 780 -12.39 -7.61 31.92
C HIS A 780 -12.35 -6.28 31.16
N VAL A 781 -13.53 -5.74 30.85
CA VAL A 781 -13.62 -4.47 30.13
C VAL A 781 -13.24 -3.32 31.06
N ASP A 782 -12.14 -2.62 30.75
CA ASP A 782 -11.74 -1.38 31.43
C ASP A 782 -12.35 -0.16 30.74
N LEU A 783 -12.27 1.02 31.38
CA LEU A 783 -12.70 2.28 30.76
C LEU A 783 -11.53 3.25 30.59
N LEU A 784 -11.25 3.64 29.35
CA LEU A 784 -10.36 4.75 29.04
C LEU A 784 -11.13 6.07 29.10
N VAL A 785 -10.64 7.05 29.86
CA VAL A 785 -11.38 8.28 30.17
C VAL A 785 -10.58 9.53 29.80
N LEU A 786 -11.18 10.40 28.98
CA LEU A 786 -10.66 11.73 28.66
C LEU A 786 -11.25 12.81 29.58
N ASP A 787 -10.39 13.69 30.11
CA ASP A 787 -10.76 14.80 31.02
C ASP A 787 -10.32 16.15 30.41
N SER A 788 -11.28 17.01 30.04
CA SER A 788 -11.06 18.13 29.10
C SER A 788 -11.41 19.54 29.57
N ARG A 789 -11.69 19.79 30.85
CA ARG A 789 -12.14 21.15 31.29
C ARG A 789 -11.65 21.71 32.62
N THR A 790 -10.89 20.98 33.41
CA THR A 790 -10.27 21.53 34.64
C THR A 790 -8.87 22.09 34.44
N GLY A 791 -8.43 22.26 33.19
CA GLY A 791 -7.03 22.58 32.85
C GLY A 791 -6.07 21.42 33.12
N SER A 792 -6.61 20.21 33.29
CA SER A 792 -5.87 18.96 33.44
C SER A 792 -5.51 18.34 32.08
N ASP A 793 -6.40 18.43 31.08
CA ASP A 793 -6.23 17.90 29.72
C ASP A 793 -5.56 16.52 29.73
N THR A 794 -6.21 15.55 30.40
CA THR A 794 -5.60 14.24 30.67
C THR A 794 -6.40 13.08 30.10
N VAL A 795 -5.69 11.99 29.86
CA VAL A 795 -6.22 10.63 29.68
C VAL A 795 -5.85 9.77 30.88
N PHE A 796 -6.73 8.86 31.28
CA PHE A 796 -6.45 7.85 32.30
C PHE A 796 -7.40 6.65 32.17
N THR A 797 -7.01 5.53 32.77
CA THR A 797 -7.79 4.30 32.76
C THR A 797 -8.53 4.11 34.09
N LEU A 798 -9.73 3.56 34.04
CA LEU A 798 -10.44 2.97 35.16
C LEU A 798 -10.37 1.45 35.00
N MET A 799 -9.52 0.80 35.79
CA MET A 799 -9.30 -0.65 35.74
C MET A 799 -10.46 -1.37 36.40
N ASN A 800 -11.05 -2.34 35.72
CA ASN A 800 -12.14 -3.17 36.20
C ASN A 800 -11.62 -4.44 36.88
N ASP A 801 -12.23 -4.83 38.00
CA ASP A 801 -11.93 -6.10 38.67
C ASP A 801 -12.79 -7.28 38.19
N GLY A 802 -13.63 -7.06 37.17
CA GLY A 802 -14.54 -8.06 36.61
C GLY A 802 -15.83 -8.24 37.39
N SER A 803 -16.08 -7.43 38.43
CA SER A 803 -17.37 -7.35 39.13
C SER A 803 -17.98 -5.96 39.03
N GLY A 804 -17.56 -5.20 38.02
CA GLY A 804 -17.98 -3.83 37.81
C GLY A 804 -17.35 -2.81 38.75
N ASN A 805 -16.34 -3.17 39.57
CA ASN A 805 -15.66 -2.22 40.44
C ASN A 805 -14.44 -1.60 39.73
N PHE A 806 -14.46 -0.28 39.58
CA PHE A 806 -13.43 0.46 38.88
C PHE A 806 -12.42 1.14 39.81
N ILE A 807 -11.13 0.94 39.53
CA ILE A 807 -10.01 1.57 40.23
C ILE A 807 -9.27 2.51 39.27
N PRO A 808 -9.16 3.82 39.56
CA PRO A 808 -8.46 4.74 38.69
C PRO A 808 -6.95 4.50 38.65
N ALA A 809 -6.40 4.48 37.44
CA ALA A 809 -4.98 4.44 37.12
C ALA A 809 -4.37 5.87 37.09
N PRO A 810 -3.04 6.01 36.94
CA PRO A 810 -2.38 7.31 36.79
C PRO A 810 -2.96 8.14 35.64
N LYS A 811 -2.98 9.48 35.81
CA LYS A 811 -3.39 10.42 34.76
C LYS A 811 -2.21 10.90 33.95
N TYR A 812 -2.37 10.96 32.64
CA TYR A 812 -1.36 11.38 31.66
C TYR A 812 -1.80 12.66 30.96
N SER A 813 -0.90 13.65 30.86
CA SER A 813 -1.19 14.95 30.25
C SER A 813 -1.10 14.90 28.73
N LEU A 814 -2.14 15.36 28.04
CA LEU A 814 -2.22 15.42 26.59
C LEU A 814 -1.73 16.76 26.01
N GLY A 815 -1.64 17.82 26.83
CA GLY A 815 -1.11 19.12 26.40
C GLY A 815 -2.04 19.95 25.51
N SER A 816 -3.18 19.42 25.10
CA SER A 816 -4.28 20.11 24.41
C SER A 816 -5.61 19.45 24.81
N PRO A 817 -6.74 20.19 24.79
CA PRO A 817 -8.05 19.61 25.09
C PRO A 817 -8.37 18.42 24.17
N PRO A 818 -8.71 17.24 24.73
CA PRO A 818 -9.08 16.08 23.94
C PRO A 818 -10.51 16.16 23.43
N THR A 819 -10.73 15.54 22.27
CA THR A 819 -11.95 15.63 21.46
C THR A 819 -12.48 14.29 20.98
N SER A 820 -11.64 13.26 20.89
CA SER A 820 -12.01 11.87 20.61
C SER A 820 -10.88 10.94 21.03
N VAL A 821 -11.19 9.67 21.28
CA VAL A 821 -10.19 8.60 21.50
C VAL A 821 -10.59 7.34 20.75
N CYS A 822 -9.61 6.56 20.28
CA CYS A 822 -9.81 5.17 19.87
C CYS A 822 -8.72 4.28 20.47
N ALA A 823 -9.05 3.00 20.64
CA ALA A 823 -8.15 1.97 21.12
C ALA A 823 -7.74 1.04 19.98
N MET A 824 -6.45 0.81 19.80
CA MET A 824 -5.87 -0.02 18.75
C MET A 824 -4.43 -0.41 19.09
N ASP A 825 -3.92 -1.50 18.55
CA ASP A 825 -2.48 -1.83 18.59
C ASP A 825 -1.77 -0.96 17.54
N ALA A 826 -1.33 0.24 17.94
CA ALA A 826 -0.91 1.29 17.04
C ALA A 826 0.55 1.12 16.60
N ASP A 827 1.40 0.54 17.47
CA ASP A 827 2.82 0.32 17.21
C ASP A 827 3.19 -1.15 16.91
N ARG A 828 2.20 -2.05 16.92
CA ARG A 828 2.33 -3.49 16.61
C ARG A 828 3.16 -4.27 17.62
N ASP A 829 3.17 -3.84 18.87
CA ASP A 829 3.77 -4.61 19.96
C ASP A 829 2.82 -5.68 20.52
N GLY A 830 1.55 -5.64 20.11
CA GLY A 830 0.51 -6.57 20.53
C GLY A 830 -0.26 -6.12 21.76
N ASP A 831 0.01 -4.93 22.30
CA ASP A 831 -0.75 -4.28 23.35
C ASP A 831 -1.80 -3.31 22.77
N ILE A 832 -2.91 -3.10 23.46
CA ILE A 832 -3.92 -2.12 23.02
C ILE A 832 -3.44 -0.73 23.43
N ASP A 833 -3.07 0.10 22.46
CA ASP A 833 -2.73 1.50 22.63
C ASP A 833 -3.95 2.42 22.58
N ALA A 834 -3.72 3.71 22.87
CA ALA A 834 -4.71 4.75 22.68
C ALA A 834 -4.24 5.84 21.72
N VAL A 835 -5.09 6.19 20.76
CA VAL A 835 -4.90 7.35 19.87
C VAL A 835 -5.92 8.41 20.26
N VAL A 836 -5.44 9.58 20.63
CA VAL A 836 -6.29 10.69 21.11
C VAL A 836 -6.20 11.87 20.16
N ALA A 837 -7.37 12.27 19.68
CA ALA A 837 -7.54 13.50 18.93
C ALA A 837 -7.70 14.68 19.89
N CYS A 838 -6.91 15.72 19.72
CA CYS A 838 -6.99 16.97 20.47
C CYS A 838 -7.26 18.15 19.53
N ASP A 839 -7.65 19.31 20.09
CA ASP A 839 -7.94 20.50 19.28
C ASP A 839 -6.82 20.86 18.29
N THR A 840 -5.53 20.75 18.67
CA THR A 840 -4.41 21.18 17.82
C THR A 840 -3.46 20.05 17.39
N MET A 841 -3.70 18.82 17.84
CA MET A 841 -2.74 17.71 17.64
C MET A 841 -3.41 16.35 17.80
N ILE A 842 -2.69 15.31 17.38
CA ILE A 842 -2.98 13.92 17.76
C ILE A 842 -1.91 13.48 18.76
N VAL A 843 -2.34 12.70 19.76
CA VAL A 843 -1.46 12.11 20.76
C VAL A 843 -1.58 10.59 20.68
N PHE A 844 -0.48 9.91 20.38
CA PHE A 844 -0.38 8.45 20.47
C PHE A 844 0.17 8.08 21.83
N LEU A 845 -0.50 7.14 22.49
CA LEU A 845 -0.22 6.69 23.85
C LEU A 845 0.05 5.19 23.79
N GLN A 846 1.34 4.81 23.86
CA GLN A 846 1.72 3.41 23.83
C GLN A 846 1.47 2.78 25.19
N ASN A 847 0.70 1.69 25.20
CA ASN A 847 0.38 0.92 26.39
C ASN A 847 1.55 -0.01 26.75
N ASP A 848 1.76 -0.28 28.04
CA ASP A 848 2.77 -1.23 28.51
C ASP A 848 2.22 -2.64 28.78
N GLY A 849 1.06 -2.96 28.20
CA GLY A 849 0.30 -4.19 28.42
C GLY A 849 -0.34 -4.30 29.81
N LEU A 850 -0.19 -3.29 30.66
CA LEU A 850 -0.79 -3.22 32.00
C LEU A 850 -1.77 -2.04 32.13
N GLY A 851 -2.13 -1.42 31.01
CA GLY A 851 -3.01 -0.26 30.92
C GLY A 851 -2.39 1.05 31.38
N ASN A 852 -1.05 1.17 31.34
CA ASN A 852 -0.32 2.42 31.59
C ASN A 852 0.28 2.94 30.28
N PHE A 853 0.42 4.26 30.15
CA PHE A 853 0.93 4.91 28.94
C PHE A 853 2.29 5.60 29.17
N PRO A 854 3.40 4.85 29.33
CA PRO A 854 4.71 5.43 29.62
C PRO A 854 5.30 6.27 28.48
N THR A 855 4.92 5.99 27.24
CA THR A 855 5.39 6.72 26.05
C THR A 855 4.24 7.48 25.40
N GLN A 856 4.48 8.75 25.07
CA GLN A 856 3.51 9.63 24.42
C GLN A 856 4.19 10.32 23.24
N GLN A 857 3.58 10.21 22.07
CA GLN A 857 4.05 10.86 20.85
C GLN A 857 3.03 11.89 20.39
N TYR A 858 3.51 13.09 20.05
CA TYR A 858 2.66 14.24 19.73
C TYR A 858 2.85 14.66 18.28
N TYR A 859 1.76 14.73 17.53
CA TYR A 859 1.76 15.14 16.13
C TYR A 859 1.02 16.46 15.97
N SER A 860 1.79 17.52 15.76
CA SER A 860 1.29 18.88 15.56
C SER A 860 1.13 19.18 14.07
N TYR A 861 -0.02 19.75 13.69
CA TYR A 861 -0.31 20.12 12.30
C TYR A 861 -0.17 21.63 12.13
N GLY A 862 0.55 22.07 11.09
CA GLY A 862 0.90 23.48 10.83
C GLY A 862 -0.24 24.40 10.35
N TRP A 863 -1.50 24.10 10.67
CA TRP A 863 -2.67 24.83 10.18
C TRP A 863 -3.25 25.74 11.27
N GLY A 864 -3.74 26.91 10.88
CA GLY A 864 -4.08 28.02 11.79
C GLY A 864 -5.20 27.72 12.79
N ALA A 865 -5.20 28.45 13.91
CA ALA A 865 -6.16 28.34 15.00
C ALA A 865 -7.63 28.39 14.52
N GLY A 866 -8.39 27.33 14.79
CA GLY A 866 -9.84 27.29 14.54
C GLY A 866 -10.44 25.92 14.22
N SER A 867 -9.62 24.87 14.06
CA SER A 867 -10.10 23.51 13.79
C SER A 867 -10.09 22.63 15.03
N SER A 868 -11.15 21.82 15.22
CA SER A 868 -11.26 20.84 16.29
C SER A 868 -11.51 19.48 15.64
N LEU A 869 -10.66 18.50 15.94
CA LEU A 869 -10.87 17.10 15.56
C LEU A 869 -12.16 16.60 16.23
N GLN A 870 -13.00 15.81 15.56
CA GLN A 870 -14.31 15.44 16.16
C GLN A 870 -14.49 13.94 16.43
N ASN A 871 -14.06 13.05 15.54
CA ASN A 871 -14.30 11.61 15.69
C ASN A 871 -13.14 10.76 15.18
N LEU A 872 -12.86 9.68 15.91
CA LEU A 872 -11.96 8.59 15.55
C LEU A 872 -12.79 7.30 15.43
N ARG A 873 -12.61 6.56 14.32
CA ARG A 873 -13.04 5.15 14.22
C ARG A 873 -11.86 4.31 13.77
N ASN A 874 -11.68 3.20 14.45
CA ASN A 874 -10.66 2.20 14.15
C ASN A 874 -11.23 1.23 13.10
N ASN A 875 -10.58 1.09 11.95
CA ASN A 875 -10.85 0.04 10.96
C ASN A 875 -9.66 -0.08 9.99
N ASP A 876 -9.52 -1.17 9.25
CA ASP A 876 -8.53 -1.27 8.17
C ASP A 876 -9.05 -0.53 6.92
N LEU A 877 -8.54 0.68 6.64
CA LEU A 877 -9.05 1.63 5.63
C LEU A 877 -8.04 1.94 4.50
N GLY A 878 -6.87 1.29 4.46
CA GLY A 878 -5.72 1.66 3.63
C GLY A 878 -4.89 0.48 3.11
N GLY A 879 -4.57 0.50 1.80
CA GLY A 879 -3.92 -0.60 1.09
C GLY A 879 -2.42 -0.84 1.38
N ARG A 880 -2.05 -2.14 1.32
CA ARG A 880 -0.71 -2.78 1.36
C ARG A 880 -0.04 -3.04 2.71
N GLY A 881 -0.80 -3.23 3.78
CA GLY A 881 -0.23 -3.60 5.08
C GLY A 881 -1.27 -4.02 6.12
N THR A 882 -0.82 -4.70 7.18
CA THR A 882 -1.60 -5.27 8.30
C THR A 882 -1.96 -4.22 9.38
N ILE A 883 -2.29 -2.98 8.99
CA ILE A 883 -2.46 -1.87 9.95
C ILE A 883 -3.91 -1.50 10.08
N LEU A 884 -4.29 -1.22 11.32
CA LEU A 884 -5.52 -0.51 11.66
C LEU A 884 -5.34 0.96 11.29
N ASP A 885 -5.99 1.40 10.22
CA ASP A 885 -6.09 2.81 9.89
C ASP A 885 -7.15 3.47 10.79
N PHE A 886 -7.19 4.80 10.78
CA PHE A 886 -8.31 5.51 11.38
C PHE A 886 -8.69 6.71 10.54
N ALA A 887 -10.00 6.97 10.46
CA ALA A 887 -10.54 8.17 9.85
C ALA A 887 -10.68 9.28 10.91
N LEU A 888 -10.19 10.47 10.59
CA LEU A 888 -10.39 11.70 11.37
C LEU A 888 -11.20 12.74 10.61
N SER A 889 -11.93 13.58 11.34
CA SER A 889 -12.66 14.72 10.78
C SER A 889 -12.25 16.05 11.42
N PHE A 890 -12.23 17.13 10.63
CA PHE A 890 -11.87 18.49 11.07
C PHE A 890 -13.08 19.45 11.05
N GLY A 891 -13.26 20.27 12.09
CA GLY A 891 -14.16 21.43 12.03
C GLY A 891 -13.48 22.66 11.39
N GLY A 892 -14.08 23.31 10.37
CA GLY A 892 -13.51 24.50 9.70
C GLY A 892 -14.04 24.72 8.27
N ASN A 893 -13.37 25.56 7.46
CA ASN A 893 -13.64 25.72 6.02
C ASN A 893 -13.00 24.62 5.15
N ASP A 894 -12.03 23.89 5.72
CA ASP A 894 -11.26 22.83 5.05
C ASP A 894 -11.52 21.54 5.84
N LEU A 895 -12.21 20.59 5.21
CA LEU A 895 -12.81 19.41 5.85
C LEU A 895 -12.21 18.16 5.25
N ALA A 896 -11.45 17.39 6.03
CA ALA A 896 -10.77 16.20 5.54
C ALA A 896 -10.98 14.96 6.37
N VAL A 897 -11.04 13.83 5.66
CA VAL A 897 -10.71 12.49 6.18
C VAL A 897 -9.20 12.33 6.08
N LEU A 898 -8.54 12.02 7.19
CA LEU A 898 -7.15 11.56 7.22
C LEU A 898 -7.12 10.04 7.37
N LEU A 899 -6.28 9.36 6.60
CA LEU A 899 -6.06 7.91 6.67
C LEU A 899 -4.64 7.63 7.12
N PHE A 900 -4.43 7.25 8.38
CA PHE A 900 -3.09 7.04 8.93
C PHE A 900 -2.54 5.66 8.57
N ARG A 901 -1.49 5.62 7.76
CA ARG A 901 -0.83 4.38 7.30
C ARG A 901 0.56 4.21 7.91
N ASP A 902 1.00 2.96 8.08
CA ASP A 902 2.40 2.55 8.34
C ASP A 902 3.09 3.14 9.58
N LEU A 903 2.39 3.11 10.73
CA LEU A 903 2.81 3.72 12.00
C LEU A 903 4.01 3.07 12.73
N ALA A 904 4.64 2.03 12.18
CA ALA A 904 5.68 1.26 12.87
C ALA A 904 6.93 2.08 13.30
N ASN A 905 7.12 3.30 12.78
CA ASN A 905 8.27 4.16 13.09
C ASN A 905 7.91 5.62 13.43
N GLY A 906 6.66 5.91 13.77
CA GLY A 906 6.27 7.26 14.23
C GLY A 906 6.24 8.34 13.15
N ALA A 907 6.10 7.97 11.87
CA ALA A 907 5.74 8.89 10.79
C ALA A 907 4.32 8.54 10.31
N ALA A 908 3.37 9.43 10.57
CA ALA A 908 2.00 9.27 10.12
C ALA A 908 1.85 9.72 8.67
N ARG A 909 1.74 8.78 7.72
CA ARG A 909 1.30 9.08 6.36
C ARG A 909 -0.22 9.25 6.35
N TYR A 910 -0.73 10.35 5.78
CA TYR A 910 -2.17 10.58 5.65
C TYR A 910 -2.58 11.04 4.27
N ASP A 911 -3.68 10.51 3.75
CA ASP A 911 -4.39 11.08 2.61
C ASP A 911 -5.34 12.18 3.07
N TYR A 912 -5.61 13.17 2.21
CA TYR A 912 -6.46 14.32 2.51
C TYR A 912 -7.59 14.44 1.48
N TYR A 913 -8.84 14.46 1.95
CA TYR A 913 -10.05 14.53 1.10
C TYR A 913 -10.92 15.74 1.44
N ASP A 914 -10.91 16.82 0.63
CA ASP A 914 -11.77 18.02 0.86
C ASP A 914 -13.25 17.76 0.53
N LEU A 915 -14.10 17.60 1.57
CA LEU A 915 -15.53 17.29 1.42
C LEU A 915 -16.46 18.52 1.40
N ARG A 916 -15.94 19.74 1.62
CA ARG A 916 -16.67 21.03 1.53
C ARG A 916 -18.01 21.16 2.28
N GLY A 917 -18.27 20.36 3.32
CA GLY A 917 -19.35 20.58 4.28
C GLY A 917 -19.02 19.93 5.64
N GLY A 918 -19.32 20.63 6.74
CA GLY A 918 -18.93 20.25 8.11
C GLY A 918 -19.17 18.77 8.43
N ILE A 919 -18.32 18.11 9.23
CA ILE A 919 -18.55 16.71 9.68
C ILE A 919 -18.97 16.73 11.16
N ALA A 920 -19.99 15.96 11.52
CA ALA A 920 -20.44 15.81 12.92
C ALA A 920 -20.08 14.45 13.53
N ASP A 921 -20.17 13.36 12.76
CA ASP A 921 -19.87 11.99 13.17
C ASP A 921 -19.53 11.11 11.95
N LEU A 922 -18.89 9.97 12.19
CA LEU A 922 -18.51 9.02 11.14
C LEU A 922 -18.69 7.56 11.56
N CYS A 923 -19.00 6.72 10.57
CA CYS A 923 -19.12 5.27 10.66
C CYS A 923 -18.35 4.65 9.48
N VAL A 924 -17.89 3.41 9.65
CA VAL A 924 -17.07 2.70 8.68
C VAL A 924 -17.56 1.26 8.58
N GLY A 925 -17.56 0.72 7.37
CA GLY A 925 -17.97 -0.65 7.08
C GLY A 925 -18.30 -0.83 5.60
N ASP A 926 -18.41 -2.07 5.15
CA ASP A 926 -18.73 -2.40 3.76
C ASP A 926 -20.22 -2.18 3.48
N LEU A 927 -20.56 -1.12 2.73
CA LEU A 927 -21.96 -0.77 2.42
C LEU A 927 -22.48 -1.43 1.14
N ASN A 928 -21.60 -1.87 0.24
CA ASN A 928 -21.96 -2.34 -1.09
C ASN A 928 -21.69 -3.85 -1.30
N SER A 929 -21.17 -4.53 -0.26
CA SER A 929 -20.80 -5.94 -0.23
C SER A 929 -19.67 -6.32 -1.20
N ASP A 930 -18.72 -5.41 -1.44
CA ASP A 930 -17.53 -5.68 -2.26
C ASP A 930 -16.32 -6.17 -1.46
N GLY A 931 -16.41 -6.20 -0.12
CA GLY A 931 -15.36 -6.62 0.80
C GLY A 931 -14.39 -5.52 1.21
N GLU A 932 -14.51 -4.32 0.63
CA GLU A 932 -13.72 -3.15 0.94
C GLU A 932 -14.49 -2.24 1.93
N VAL A 933 -13.78 -1.65 2.89
CA VAL A 933 -14.41 -0.83 3.93
C VAL A 933 -14.69 0.58 3.39
N ASP A 934 -15.96 1.01 3.43
CA ASP A 934 -16.38 2.35 3.06
C ASP A 934 -16.39 3.32 4.26
N ILE A 935 -16.40 4.63 3.97
CA ILE A 935 -16.50 5.69 4.99
C ILE A 935 -17.80 6.47 4.81
N ILE A 936 -18.57 6.55 5.88
CA ILE A 936 -19.85 7.27 5.95
C ILE A 936 -19.73 8.37 6.99
N GLY A 937 -20.22 9.56 6.69
CA GLY A 937 -20.29 10.63 7.69
C GLY A 937 -21.54 11.47 7.63
N THR A 938 -21.88 12.05 8.79
CA THR A 938 -22.95 13.04 8.94
C THR A 938 -22.40 14.44 8.69
N MET A 939 -23.25 15.31 8.15
CA MET A 939 -22.91 16.72 7.99
C MET A 939 -23.21 17.51 9.26
N SER A 940 -22.38 18.51 9.56
CA SER A 940 -22.64 19.44 10.65
C SER A 940 -24.00 20.10 10.44
N PRO A 941 -24.90 20.10 11.44
CA PRO A 941 -26.23 20.66 11.30
C PRO A 941 -26.19 22.18 11.05
N TYR A 942 -25.03 22.84 11.18
CA TYR A 942 -24.90 24.28 10.93
C TYR A 942 -24.41 24.61 9.51
N VAL A 943 -24.28 23.63 8.60
CA VAL A 943 -23.77 23.77 7.23
C VAL A 943 -24.74 23.16 6.20
N TRP A 944 -24.97 23.81 5.06
CA TRP A 944 -25.93 23.36 4.03
C TRP A 944 -25.28 22.45 2.97
N PRO A 945 -25.92 21.34 2.54
CA PRO A 945 -27.20 20.79 3.03
C PRO A 945 -27.04 20.02 4.36
N THR A 946 -28.00 20.18 5.26
CA THR A 946 -27.95 19.77 6.69
C THR A 946 -28.59 18.40 6.99
N ASP A 947 -29.15 17.77 5.96
CA ASP A 947 -30.05 16.61 6.10
C ASP A 947 -29.50 15.37 5.38
N SER A 948 -28.20 15.40 5.07
CA SER A 948 -27.54 14.39 4.23
C SER A 948 -26.38 13.71 4.94
N LEU A 949 -26.22 12.42 4.67
CA LEU A 949 -24.96 11.70 4.83
C LEU A 949 -24.14 11.83 3.56
N TRP A 950 -22.83 11.82 3.71
CA TRP A 950 -21.91 11.58 2.61
C TRP A 950 -21.33 10.18 2.74
N ILE A 951 -21.09 9.53 1.60
CA ILE A 951 -20.48 8.20 1.51
C ILE A 951 -19.29 8.31 0.56
N MET A 952 -18.11 7.94 1.05
CA MET A 952 -16.91 7.75 0.26
C MET A 952 -16.73 6.25 0.02
N TRP A 953 -16.85 5.85 -1.24
CA TRP A 953 -16.69 4.46 -1.67
C TRP A 953 -15.21 4.11 -1.78
N ASN A 954 -14.79 3.01 -1.19
CA ASN A 954 -13.45 2.49 -1.37
C ASN A 954 -13.37 1.75 -2.72
N GLU A 955 -12.55 2.23 -3.65
CA GLU A 955 -12.42 1.66 -5.00
C GLU A 955 -11.35 0.55 -5.06
N GLY A 956 -10.93 0.04 -3.90
CA GLY A 956 -9.81 -0.87 -3.73
C GLY A 956 -8.46 -0.16 -3.76
N SER A 957 -7.41 -0.82 -3.26
CA SER A 957 -6.03 -0.29 -3.12
C SER A 957 -5.87 0.92 -2.18
N GLY A 958 -6.90 1.25 -1.39
CA GLY A 958 -6.91 2.38 -0.46
C GLY A 958 -7.12 3.73 -1.13
N SER A 959 -7.87 3.79 -2.24
CA SER A 959 -8.31 5.05 -2.87
C SER A 959 -9.82 5.20 -2.76
N TYR A 960 -10.30 6.40 -2.43
CA TYR A 960 -11.75 6.66 -2.31
C TYR A 960 -12.31 7.49 -3.46
N ALA A 961 -13.49 7.11 -3.95
CA ALA A 961 -14.23 7.87 -4.94
C ALA A 961 -14.75 9.21 -4.35
N PRO A 962 -15.06 10.20 -5.21
CA PRO A 962 -15.76 11.41 -4.77
C PRO A 962 -17.07 11.07 -4.02
N PRO A 963 -17.41 11.82 -2.95
CA PRO A 963 -18.51 11.46 -2.07
C PRO A 963 -19.87 11.49 -2.78
N THR A 964 -20.71 10.52 -2.45
CA THR A 964 -22.14 10.53 -2.79
C THR A 964 -22.97 11.00 -1.59
N TYR A 965 -24.14 11.59 -1.83
CA TYR A 965 -24.98 12.14 -0.76
C TYR A 965 -26.36 11.48 -0.72
N ILE A 966 -26.80 11.10 0.48
CA ILE A 966 -28.13 10.50 0.72
C ILE A 966 -28.85 11.23 1.85
N TYR A 967 -30.18 11.25 1.84
CA TYR A 967 -30.97 11.88 2.90
C TYR A 967 -31.06 10.96 4.13
N ALA A 968 -30.81 11.51 5.33
CA ALA A 968 -30.86 10.77 6.59
C ALA A 968 -31.71 11.41 7.70
N GLY A 969 -32.49 12.44 7.37
CA GLY A 969 -33.32 13.16 8.34
C GLY A 969 -32.76 14.53 8.69
N ALA A 970 -33.63 15.41 9.18
CA ALA A 970 -33.27 16.82 9.36
C ALA A 970 -32.33 17.02 10.55
N GLY A 971 -31.13 17.54 10.26
CA GLY A 971 -30.09 17.76 11.27
C GLY A 971 -29.52 16.47 11.85
N ALA A 972 -29.25 15.47 11.00
CA ALA A 972 -28.52 14.26 11.38
C ALA A 972 -27.14 14.64 11.95
N HIS A 973 -26.87 14.25 13.20
CA HIS A 973 -25.67 14.65 13.94
C HIS A 973 -24.74 13.47 14.23
N ALA A 974 -25.29 12.37 14.72
CA ALA A 974 -24.55 11.13 14.98
C ALA A 974 -25.08 9.97 14.12
N ILE A 975 -24.23 8.98 13.89
CA ILE A 975 -24.52 7.82 13.06
C ILE A 975 -23.98 6.53 13.71
N TYR A 976 -24.81 5.49 13.69
CA TYR A 976 -24.46 4.13 14.10
C TYR A 976 -24.73 3.18 12.93
N GLY A 977 -23.85 2.20 12.74
CA GLY A 977 -23.97 1.21 11.67
C GLY A 977 -23.82 -0.21 12.20
N ASN A 978 -24.80 -1.06 11.91
CA ASN A 978 -24.83 -2.50 12.20
C ASN A 978 -25.93 -3.16 11.35
N ASP A 979 -26.04 -4.49 11.33
CA ASP A 979 -27.20 -5.15 10.73
C ASP A 979 -28.42 -4.97 11.66
N LEU A 980 -29.40 -4.17 11.25
CA LEU A 980 -30.56 -3.85 12.07
C LEU A 980 -31.78 -4.72 11.72
N ASN A 981 -31.72 -5.53 10.67
CA ASN A 981 -32.85 -6.33 10.19
C ASN A 981 -32.56 -7.83 10.05
N GLY A 982 -31.32 -8.26 10.29
CA GLY A 982 -30.86 -9.64 10.24
C GLY A 982 -30.62 -10.17 8.81
N ASP A 983 -30.38 -9.31 7.82
CA ASP A 983 -30.15 -9.71 6.42
C ASP A 983 -28.67 -9.84 6.02
N GLY A 984 -27.74 -9.53 6.94
CA GLY A 984 -26.30 -9.60 6.74
C GLY A 984 -25.71 -8.40 6.00
N LEU A 985 -26.45 -7.30 5.86
CA LEU A 985 -25.97 -6.05 5.28
C LEU A 985 -25.80 -4.98 6.36
N LEU A 986 -24.86 -4.07 6.14
CA LEU A 986 -24.68 -2.92 7.02
C LEU A 986 -25.82 -1.91 6.83
N ASP A 987 -26.68 -1.78 7.85
CA ASP A 987 -27.71 -0.75 7.96
C ASP A 987 -27.20 0.46 8.75
N LEU A 988 -27.93 1.58 8.68
CA LEU A 988 -27.57 2.82 9.37
C LEU A 988 -28.71 3.36 10.23
N ALA A 989 -28.38 3.91 11.40
CA ALA A 989 -29.27 4.69 12.24
C ALA A 989 -28.64 6.05 12.59
N THR A 990 -29.42 7.13 12.48
CA THR A 990 -28.94 8.50 12.74
C THR A 990 -29.76 9.21 13.81
N ALA A 991 -29.07 9.95 14.69
CA ALA A 991 -29.70 10.88 15.63
C ALA A 991 -29.96 12.23 14.94
N CYS A 992 -31.23 12.63 14.83
CA CYS A 992 -31.64 13.86 14.13
C CYS A 992 -32.08 14.93 15.13
N ILE A 993 -31.31 16.01 15.26
CA ILE A 993 -31.54 17.07 16.25
C ILE A 993 -32.85 17.82 15.96
N TRP A 994 -33.09 18.20 14.72
CA TRP A 994 -34.22 19.08 14.39
C TRP A 994 -35.52 18.33 14.22
N ASP A 995 -35.42 17.07 13.78
CA ASP A 995 -36.54 16.14 13.75
C ASP A 995 -36.83 15.53 15.13
N THR A 996 -35.94 15.66 16.12
CA THR A 996 -36.18 15.07 17.46
C THR A 996 -36.53 13.59 17.34
N SER A 997 -35.68 12.84 16.64
CA SER A 997 -35.94 11.45 16.31
C SER A 997 -34.66 10.68 16.03
N VAL A 998 -34.79 9.37 16.04
CA VAL A 998 -33.86 8.47 15.35
C VAL A 998 -34.43 8.17 13.97
N THR A 999 -33.59 8.19 12.95
CA THR A 999 -33.94 7.77 11.58
C THR A 999 -33.15 6.51 11.23
N VAL A 1000 -33.82 5.47 10.75
CA VAL A 1000 -33.23 4.19 10.35
C VAL A 1000 -33.27 4.07 8.83
N LEU A 1001 -32.15 3.66 8.25
CA LEU A 1001 -31.94 3.46 6.83
C LEU A 1001 -31.52 2.00 6.61
N ILE A 1002 -32.41 1.22 6.02
CA ILE A 1002 -32.16 -0.19 5.69
C ILE A 1002 -31.50 -0.29 4.32
N ASN A 1003 -30.34 -0.93 4.27
CA ASN A 1003 -29.56 -1.16 3.06
C ASN A 1003 -30.27 -2.16 2.14
N ASN A 1004 -30.05 -2.02 0.84
CA ASN A 1004 -30.64 -2.89 -0.18
C ASN A 1004 -29.61 -3.78 -0.90
N GLY A 1005 -28.34 -3.74 -0.46
CA GLY A 1005 -27.26 -4.58 -0.98
C GLY A 1005 -26.67 -4.11 -2.32
N SER A 1006 -26.98 -2.89 -2.75
CA SER A 1006 -26.39 -2.28 -3.95
C SER A 1006 -25.77 -0.90 -3.69
N GLY A 1007 -25.38 -0.65 -2.44
CA GLY A 1007 -24.90 0.67 -1.97
C GLY A 1007 -26.01 1.73 -1.86
N GLY A 1008 -27.28 1.31 -1.78
CA GLY A 1008 -28.44 2.19 -1.65
C GLY A 1008 -29.35 1.78 -0.49
N PHE A 1009 -30.24 2.70 -0.10
CA PHE A 1009 -31.14 2.49 1.05
C PHE A 1009 -32.61 2.49 0.64
N HIS A 1010 -33.43 1.75 1.39
CA HIS A 1010 -34.87 1.90 1.39
C HIS A 1010 -35.29 3.29 1.90
N SER A 1011 -36.57 3.62 1.77
CA SER A 1011 -37.09 4.90 2.29
C SER A 1011 -36.84 4.98 3.81
N PRO A 1012 -36.12 6.02 4.31
CA PRO A 1012 -35.79 6.11 5.73
C PRO A 1012 -37.04 6.12 6.62
N VAL A 1013 -36.97 5.40 7.73
CA VAL A 1013 -38.06 5.31 8.72
C VAL A 1013 -37.69 6.10 9.96
N ARG A 1014 -38.63 6.91 10.46
CA ARG A 1014 -38.40 7.83 11.57
C ARG A 1014 -39.10 7.38 12.85
N TYR A 1015 -38.37 7.37 13.96
CA TYR A 1015 -38.84 7.05 15.31
C TYR A 1015 -38.76 8.30 16.20
N PRO A 1016 -39.89 9.00 16.46
CA PRO A 1016 -39.90 10.28 17.16
C PRO A 1016 -39.70 10.14 18.67
N ILE A 1017 -38.96 11.08 19.26
CA ILE A 1017 -38.83 11.25 20.71
C ILE A 1017 -39.76 12.38 21.16
N SER A 1018 -40.63 12.10 22.13
CA SER A 1018 -41.54 13.11 22.66
C SER A 1018 -40.85 13.97 23.72
N ILE A 1019 -40.37 15.16 23.33
CA ILE A 1019 -39.84 16.17 24.26
C ILE A 1019 -40.75 17.42 24.34
N PRO A 1020 -40.74 18.19 25.44
CA PRO A 1020 -41.49 19.43 25.55
C PRO A 1020 -41.12 20.45 24.46
N SER A 1021 -42.11 20.92 23.72
CA SER A 1021 -42.01 21.65 22.44
C SER A 1021 -41.40 23.07 22.45
N PHE A 1022 -40.69 23.47 23.52
CA PHE A 1022 -40.06 24.80 23.61
C PHE A 1022 -38.59 24.83 23.20
N PHE A 1023 -37.98 23.66 22.97
CA PHE A 1023 -36.59 23.51 22.50
C PHE A 1023 -36.57 22.51 21.34
N HIS A 1024 -36.11 22.93 20.15
CA HIS A 1024 -35.74 22.02 19.06
C HIS A 1024 -34.39 21.38 19.40
N ASP A 1025 -34.35 20.52 20.41
CA ASP A 1025 -33.14 19.91 20.97
C ASP A 1025 -33.28 18.39 21.02
N GLY A 1026 -33.35 17.79 19.83
CA GLY A 1026 -33.39 16.34 19.63
C GLY A 1026 -32.11 15.63 20.07
N PRO A 1027 -32.05 14.30 19.90
CA PRO A 1027 -30.87 13.53 20.26
C PRO A 1027 -29.67 13.99 19.42
N ARG A 1028 -28.50 14.03 20.04
CA ARG A 1028 -27.24 14.42 19.41
C ARG A 1028 -26.29 13.25 19.23
N GLN A 1029 -26.51 12.18 19.98
CA GLN A 1029 -25.72 10.95 19.89
C GLN A 1029 -26.63 9.74 19.85
N ILE A 1030 -26.11 8.66 19.30
CA ILE A 1030 -26.74 7.34 19.20
C ILE A 1030 -25.66 6.28 19.38
N ASP A 1031 -26.02 5.18 20.04
CA ASP A 1031 -25.22 3.95 20.16
C ASP A 1031 -26.16 2.73 20.09
N GLY A 1032 -25.63 1.52 19.96
CA GLY A 1032 -26.44 0.30 19.85
C GLY A 1032 -25.75 -0.99 20.24
N SER A 1033 -26.53 -1.92 20.77
CA SER A 1033 -26.14 -3.30 21.15
C SER A 1033 -27.40 -4.15 21.35
N ASP A 1034 -27.26 -5.47 21.52
CA ASP A 1034 -28.35 -6.36 21.92
C ASP A 1034 -28.62 -6.20 23.43
N LEU A 1035 -29.47 -5.24 23.80
CA LEU A 1035 -29.64 -4.81 25.19
C LEU A 1035 -30.67 -5.65 25.94
N ASP A 1036 -31.59 -6.32 25.25
CA ASP A 1036 -32.58 -7.21 25.85
C ASP A 1036 -32.34 -8.72 25.60
N GLY A 1037 -31.22 -9.06 24.95
CA GLY A 1037 -30.70 -10.42 24.79
C GLY A 1037 -31.51 -11.26 23.81
N ASP A 1038 -32.25 -10.64 22.89
CA ASP A 1038 -33.12 -11.31 21.92
C ASP A 1038 -32.43 -11.61 20.58
N GLY A 1039 -31.22 -11.10 20.38
CA GLY A 1039 -30.39 -11.31 19.20
C GLY A 1039 -30.47 -10.20 18.16
N ASP A 1040 -31.27 -9.15 18.41
CA ASP A 1040 -31.41 -8.01 17.53
C ASP A 1040 -30.74 -6.76 18.12
N ILE A 1041 -30.09 -5.95 17.28
CA ILE A 1041 -29.40 -4.74 17.76
C ILE A 1041 -30.41 -3.65 18.12
N ASP A 1042 -30.48 -3.30 19.40
CA ASP A 1042 -31.24 -2.17 19.94
C ASP A 1042 -30.48 -0.85 19.81
N LEU A 1043 -31.21 0.27 19.93
CA LEU A 1043 -30.63 1.62 19.81
C LEU A 1043 -30.88 2.46 21.06
N ILE A 1044 -29.85 3.16 21.53
CA ILE A 1044 -29.95 4.19 22.57
C ILE A 1044 -29.64 5.54 21.96
N ALA A 1045 -30.61 6.47 22.06
CA ALA A 1045 -30.41 7.86 21.67
C ALA A 1045 -30.36 8.77 22.90
N PHE A 1046 -29.50 9.78 22.86
CA PHE A 1046 -29.36 10.71 23.97
C PHE A 1046 -28.95 12.12 23.52
N ASN A 1047 -29.17 13.08 24.40
CA ASN A 1047 -28.74 14.45 24.19
C ASN A 1047 -27.49 14.71 25.04
N ILE A 1048 -26.44 15.23 24.40
CA ILE A 1048 -25.22 15.62 25.10
C ILE A 1048 -25.36 17.02 25.70
N TRP A 1049 -24.65 17.29 26.79
CA TRP A 1049 -24.69 18.62 27.41
C TRP A 1049 -24.19 19.74 26.47
N THR A 1050 -25.04 20.72 26.18
CA THR A 1050 -24.75 21.90 25.33
C THR A 1050 -24.58 23.21 26.11
N GLY A 1051 -24.68 23.17 27.44
CA GLY A 1051 -24.80 24.37 28.28
C GLY A 1051 -26.23 24.91 28.44
N MET A 1052 -27.21 24.34 27.72
CA MET A 1052 -28.62 24.77 27.75
C MET A 1052 -29.63 23.60 27.85
N SER A 1053 -29.18 22.34 27.89
CA SER A 1053 -30.08 21.17 27.95
C SER A 1053 -30.67 20.98 29.36
N LEU A 1054 -31.97 20.72 29.43
CA LEU A 1054 -32.74 20.33 30.63
C LEU A 1054 -33.18 18.85 30.55
N ILE A 1055 -32.66 18.09 29.58
CA ILE A 1055 -33.05 16.72 29.29
C ILE A 1055 -31.91 15.81 29.72
N ASP A 1056 -32.16 15.07 30.80
CA ASP A 1056 -31.18 14.20 31.46
C ASP A 1056 -31.62 12.74 31.25
N SER A 1057 -31.96 12.34 30.03
CA SER A 1057 -32.54 11.02 29.76
C SER A 1057 -31.89 10.31 28.58
N LEU A 1058 -31.74 9.00 28.73
CA LEU A 1058 -31.44 8.05 27.65
C LEU A 1058 -32.76 7.52 27.09
N TYR A 1059 -32.84 7.34 25.78
CA TYR A 1059 -34.02 6.83 25.08
C TYR A 1059 -33.68 5.51 24.41
N LEU A 1060 -34.18 4.40 24.96
CA LEU A 1060 -34.02 3.06 24.43
C LEU A 1060 -35.12 2.75 23.40
N PHE A 1061 -34.70 2.31 22.22
CA PHE A 1061 -35.53 1.77 21.16
C PHE A 1061 -35.22 0.29 20.99
N SER A 1062 -36.17 -0.57 21.34
CA SER A 1062 -36.03 -2.02 21.19
C SER A 1062 -36.29 -2.42 19.74
N ASN A 1063 -35.40 -3.17 19.13
CA ASN A 1063 -35.58 -3.71 17.79
C ASN A 1063 -36.61 -4.85 17.81
N ASN A 1064 -37.28 -5.10 16.68
CA ASN A 1064 -38.22 -6.22 16.54
C ASN A 1064 -37.71 -7.24 15.50
N GLY A 1065 -36.41 -7.24 15.22
CA GLY A 1065 -35.72 -8.19 14.32
C GLY A 1065 -35.96 -8.02 12.84
N ASN A 1066 -36.44 -6.86 12.40
CA ASN A 1066 -36.69 -6.58 10.99
C ASN A 1066 -36.40 -5.11 10.62
N GLY A 1067 -35.58 -4.43 11.41
CA GLY A 1067 -35.28 -3.00 11.26
C GLY A 1067 -36.42 -2.09 11.71
N THR A 1068 -37.45 -2.64 12.38
CA THR A 1068 -38.50 -1.83 13.01
C THR A 1068 -38.34 -1.76 14.51
N PHE A 1069 -38.56 -0.58 15.10
CA PHE A 1069 -38.28 -0.33 16.51
C PHE A 1069 -39.54 0.01 17.33
N SER A 1070 -39.55 -0.49 18.56
CA SER A 1070 -40.52 -0.22 19.62
C SER A 1070 -39.92 0.77 20.65
N GLY A 1071 -40.74 1.66 21.24
CA GLY A 1071 -40.26 2.68 22.19
C GLY A 1071 -40.50 4.13 21.71
N PRO A 1072 -39.82 5.15 22.29
CA PRO A 1072 -38.70 5.01 23.23
C PRO A 1072 -39.11 4.80 24.70
N THR A 1073 -38.38 3.94 25.41
CA THR A 1073 -38.38 3.89 26.89
C THR A 1073 -37.33 4.87 27.42
N SER A 1074 -37.69 5.72 28.38
CA SER A 1074 -36.78 6.76 28.89
C SER A 1074 -36.18 6.40 30.25
N TYR A 1075 -34.85 6.44 30.36
CA TYR A 1075 -34.11 6.26 31.62
C TYR A 1075 -33.50 7.58 32.08
N ALA A 1076 -33.80 8.00 33.31
CA ALA A 1076 -33.31 9.27 33.85
C ALA A 1076 -31.90 9.13 34.41
N LEU A 1077 -31.00 10.01 33.96
CA LEU A 1077 -29.65 10.19 34.46
C LEU A 1077 -29.61 11.26 35.55
N ARG A 1078 -28.50 11.32 36.28
CA ARG A 1078 -28.29 12.33 37.33
C ARG A 1078 -27.98 13.73 36.80
N ALA A 1079 -27.56 13.81 35.53
CA ALA A 1079 -27.28 15.04 34.79
C ALA A 1079 -27.20 14.69 33.28
N PRO A 1080 -27.19 15.69 32.37
CA PRO A 1080 -26.97 15.43 30.96
C PRO A 1080 -25.61 14.72 30.74
N PRO A 1081 -25.60 13.61 29.97
CA PRO A 1081 -24.36 12.92 29.65
C PRO A 1081 -23.50 13.74 28.69
N ARG A 1082 -22.21 13.46 28.65
CA ARG A 1082 -21.29 13.91 27.60
C ARG A 1082 -21.03 12.81 26.59
N ASP A 1083 -21.01 11.57 27.04
CA ASP A 1083 -20.81 10.38 26.24
C ASP A 1083 -21.48 9.17 26.92
N VAL A 1084 -21.83 8.15 26.14
CA VAL A 1084 -22.47 6.91 26.59
C VAL A 1084 -21.93 5.75 25.76
N LEU A 1085 -21.64 4.61 26.39
CA LEU A 1085 -21.21 3.37 25.74
C LEU A 1085 -21.97 2.16 26.29
N CYS A 1086 -22.08 1.12 25.47
CA CYS A 1086 -22.62 -0.19 25.83
C CYS A 1086 -21.50 -1.24 25.96
N ALA A 1087 -21.44 -1.97 27.07
CA ALA A 1087 -20.50 -3.08 27.28
C ALA A 1087 -20.94 -3.96 28.46
N ASP A 1088 -20.51 -5.22 28.48
CA ASP A 1088 -20.63 -6.10 29.67
C ASP A 1088 -19.54 -5.70 30.69
N LEU A 1089 -19.92 -4.97 31.74
CA LEU A 1089 -18.97 -4.38 32.70
C LEU A 1089 -18.79 -5.20 33.98
N ASP A 1090 -19.66 -6.16 34.26
CA ASP A 1090 -19.54 -7.07 35.42
C ASP A 1090 -19.41 -8.56 35.05
N SER A 1091 -19.16 -8.84 33.76
CA SER A 1091 -18.90 -10.17 33.21
C SER A 1091 -20.06 -11.15 33.39
N ASP A 1092 -21.28 -10.65 33.44
CA ASP A 1092 -22.50 -11.46 33.51
C ASP A 1092 -23.11 -11.80 32.13
N GLN A 1093 -22.52 -11.26 31.05
CA GLN A 1093 -22.92 -11.37 29.65
C GLN A 1093 -24.17 -10.56 29.27
N ASP A 1094 -24.71 -9.74 30.18
CA ASP A 1094 -25.74 -8.78 29.88
C ASP A 1094 -25.09 -7.42 29.57
N ILE A 1095 -25.62 -6.69 28.59
CA ILE A 1095 -24.99 -5.43 28.16
C ILE A 1095 -25.40 -4.27 29.06
N ASP A 1096 -24.43 -3.70 29.77
CA ASP A 1096 -24.60 -2.52 30.61
C ASP A 1096 -24.43 -1.21 29.85
N ILE A 1097 -24.87 -0.11 30.45
CA ILE A 1097 -24.68 1.24 29.90
C ILE A 1097 -23.81 2.06 30.84
N VAL A 1098 -22.72 2.64 30.32
CA VAL A 1098 -21.90 3.61 31.05
C VAL A 1098 -22.07 5.01 30.47
N ALA A 1099 -22.31 6.00 31.33
CA ALA A 1099 -22.50 7.40 30.96
C ALA A 1099 -21.51 8.32 31.71
N SER A 1100 -20.81 9.18 30.97
CA SER A 1100 -20.00 10.26 31.53
C SER A 1100 -20.88 11.49 31.80
N LEU A 1101 -20.95 12.00 33.04
CA LEU A 1101 -21.91 13.05 33.39
C LEU A 1101 -21.25 14.42 33.64
N GLY A 1102 -21.86 15.49 33.11
CA GLY A 1102 -21.44 16.87 33.34
C GLY A 1102 -22.40 17.67 34.24
N ASN A 1103 -21.87 18.36 35.27
CA ASN A 1103 -22.39 19.61 35.91
C ASN A 1103 -22.28 19.70 37.45
N TYR A 1104 -22.07 18.62 38.20
CA TYR A 1104 -21.99 18.71 39.67
C TYR A 1104 -20.80 17.94 40.24
N PRO A 1105 -19.83 18.62 40.90
CA PRO A 1105 -18.81 17.93 41.67
C PRO A 1105 -19.47 17.01 42.72
N PRO A 1106 -19.02 15.75 42.86
CA PRO A 1106 -17.96 15.09 42.09
C PRO A 1106 -18.50 14.58 40.75
N PHE A 1107 -17.99 15.10 39.62
CA PHE A 1107 -18.42 14.71 38.27
C PHE A 1107 -18.19 13.20 38.08
N PRO A 1108 -19.26 12.38 38.01
CA PRO A 1108 -19.11 10.94 38.05
C PRO A 1108 -19.17 10.31 36.65
N ILE A 1109 -18.57 9.14 36.54
CA ILE A 1109 -19.02 8.11 35.59
C ILE A 1109 -20.18 7.38 36.25
N GLN A 1110 -21.34 7.29 35.59
CA GLN A 1110 -22.50 6.55 36.05
C GLN A 1110 -22.64 5.27 35.22
N VAL A 1111 -22.69 4.11 35.87
CA VAL A 1111 -23.01 2.83 35.23
C VAL A 1111 -24.46 2.49 35.55
N LEU A 1112 -25.23 2.10 34.54
CA LEU A 1112 -26.57 1.57 34.63
C LEU A 1112 -26.46 0.07 34.32
N TRP A 1113 -26.68 -0.75 35.35
CA TRP A 1113 -26.54 -2.19 35.26
C TRP A 1113 -27.77 -2.79 34.61
N ASN A 1114 -27.59 -3.63 33.60
CA ASN A 1114 -28.68 -4.38 33.00
C ASN A 1114 -28.98 -5.60 33.86
N THR A 1115 -30.16 -5.62 34.49
CA THR A 1115 -30.54 -6.75 35.34
C THR A 1115 -31.45 -7.76 34.63
N GLY A 1116 -31.65 -7.62 33.32
CA GLY A 1116 -32.43 -8.53 32.47
C GLY A 1116 -33.89 -8.73 32.85
N GLY A 1117 -34.47 -7.84 33.67
CA GLY A 1117 -35.86 -7.91 34.16
C GLY A 1117 -36.26 -9.18 34.96
N GLY A 1118 -35.32 -10.10 35.20
CA GLY A 1118 -35.54 -11.37 35.89
C GLY A 1118 -35.14 -11.29 37.36
N ALA A 1119 -35.98 -11.82 38.25
CA ALA A 1119 -35.62 -11.97 39.66
C ALA A 1119 -34.33 -12.80 39.79
N GLN A 1120 -33.32 -12.27 40.48
CA GLN A 1120 -32.02 -12.93 40.73
C GLN A 1120 -32.24 -14.39 41.16
N CYS A 1121 -31.34 -15.32 40.79
CA CYS A 1121 -31.42 -16.66 41.38
C CYS A 1121 -31.39 -16.56 42.92
N GLY A 1122 -32.40 -17.12 43.58
CA GLY A 1122 -32.61 -16.98 45.01
C GLY A 1122 -33.52 -15.84 45.45
N ASP A 1123 -33.88 -14.91 44.59
CA ASP A 1123 -34.99 -13.96 44.75
C ASP A 1123 -36.30 -14.65 44.33
N CYS A 1124 -36.80 -15.51 45.21
CA CYS A 1124 -37.95 -16.35 44.91
C CYS A 1124 -39.27 -15.56 44.96
N ASN A 1125 -39.28 -14.36 45.54
CA ASN A 1125 -40.46 -13.53 45.68
C ASN A 1125 -40.52 -12.35 44.67
N GLY A 1126 -39.44 -12.10 43.92
CA GLY A 1126 -39.33 -11.09 42.87
C GLY A 1126 -39.24 -9.65 43.39
N ASP A 1127 -38.67 -9.44 44.57
CA ASP A 1127 -38.52 -8.11 45.20
C ASP A 1127 -37.14 -7.46 44.95
N GLY A 1128 -36.28 -8.12 44.17
CA GLY A 1128 -34.96 -7.66 43.78
C GLY A 1128 -33.91 -7.88 44.87
N ARG A 1129 -34.20 -8.63 45.95
CA ARG A 1129 -33.25 -8.88 47.04
C ARG A 1129 -33.33 -10.31 47.55
N ILE A 1130 -32.17 -10.98 47.63
CA ILE A 1130 -32.07 -12.31 48.24
C ILE A 1130 -32.12 -12.18 49.77
N THR A 1131 -33.30 -12.40 50.36
CA THR A 1131 -33.55 -12.27 51.79
C THR A 1131 -34.24 -13.48 52.40
N ILE A 1132 -34.49 -13.43 53.71
CA ILE A 1132 -35.25 -14.47 54.39
C ILE A 1132 -36.69 -14.58 53.88
N ALA A 1133 -37.21 -13.52 53.22
CA ALA A 1133 -38.51 -13.54 52.59
C ALA A 1133 -38.57 -14.56 51.45
N ASP A 1134 -37.48 -14.77 50.72
CA ASP A 1134 -37.38 -15.71 49.60
C ASP A 1134 -37.34 -17.15 50.03
N ALA A 1135 -36.55 -17.44 51.07
CA ALA A 1135 -36.60 -18.76 51.72
C ALA A 1135 -37.99 -19.05 52.29
N THR A 1136 -38.68 -18.03 52.82
CA THR A 1136 -40.06 -18.17 53.30
C THR A 1136 -41.05 -18.39 52.14
N TYR A 1137 -40.81 -17.74 51.00
CA TYR A 1137 -41.59 -17.90 49.77
C TYR A 1137 -41.47 -19.32 49.21
N LEU A 1138 -40.25 -19.84 49.11
CA LEU A 1138 -40.00 -21.24 48.73
C LEU A 1138 -40.68 -22.23 49.69
N VAL A 1139 -40.57 -22.02 51.00
CA VAL A 1139 -41.25 -22.87 51.98
C VAL A 1139 -42.77 -22.85 51.79
N ALA A 1140 -43.35 -21.71 51.44
CA ALA A 1140 -44.78 -21.59 51.15
C ALA A 1140 -45.17 -22.30 49.84
N TYR A 1141 -44.35 -22.18 48.79
CA TYR A 1141 -44.53 -22.94 47.54
C TYR A 1141 -44.47 -24.46 47.79
N ILE A 1142 -43.42 -24.93 48.46
CA ILE A 1142 -43.15 -26.37 48.69
C ILE A 1142 -44.22 -27.02 49.58
N TYR A 1143 -44.64 -26.36 50.67
CA TYR A 1143 -45.47 -27.00 51.71
C TYR A 1143 -46.90 -26.44 51.85
N ARG A 1144 -47.18 -25.25 51.30
CA ARG A 1144 -48.48 -24.58 51.50
C ARG A 1144 -49.24 -24.31 50.19
N GLY A 1145 -48.73 -24.80 49.06
CA GLY A 1145 -49.35 -24.56 47.75
C GLY A 1145 -49.34 -23.08 47.36
N GLY A 1146 -48.32 -22.34 47.80
CA GLY A 1146 -48.09 -20.96 47.36
C GLY A 1146 -47.78 -20.88 45.86
N PRO A 1147 -47.70 -19.66 45.29
CA PRO A 1147 -47.31 -19.45 43.90
C PRO A 1147 -45.91 -20.03 43.62
N ALA A 1148 -45.66 -20.41 42.36
CA ALA A 1148 -44.32 -20.80 41.93
C ALA A 1148 -43.32 -19.64 42.15
N PRO A 1149 -42.06 -19.92 42.51
CA PRO A 1149 -41.04 -18.88 42.69
C PRO A 1149 -40.85 -18.09 41.40
N ILE A 1150 -40.69 -16.77 41.55
CA ILE A 1150 -40.53 -15.84 40.43
C ILE A 1150 -39.09 -15.92 39.87
N GLY A 1151 -38.07 -16.02 40.73
CA GLY A 1151 -36.69 -16.39 40.35
C GLY A 1151 -36.45 -17.91 40.34
N GLN A 1152 -35.23 -18.35 40.00
CA GLN A 1152 -34.86 -19.77 40.04
C GLN A 1152 -35.01 -20.36 41.46
N GLY A 1153 -35.96 -21.28 41.63
CA GLY A 1153 -36.27 -21.89 42.93
C GLY A 1153 -35.38 -23.07 43.33
N ASP A 1154 -34.65 -23.65 42.38
CA ASP A 1154 -33.59 -24.65 42.61
C ASP A 1154 -32.25 -23.94 42.78
N VAL A 1155 -32.04 -23.34 43.97
CA VAL A 1155 -30.87 -22.49 44.24
C VAL A 1155 -29.60 -23.29 44.49
N ASN A 1156 -29.69 -24.62 44.65
CA ASN A 1156 -28.56 -25.50 44.88
C ASN A 1156 -28.16 -26.34 43.64
N LEU A 1157 -28.90 -26.18 42.53
CA LEU A 1157 -28.69 -26.84 41.24
C LEU A 1157 -28.76 -28.37 41.29
N ASP A 1158 -29.56 -28.95 42.19
CA ASP A 1158 -29.74 -30.40 42.30
C ASP A 1158 -30.83 -30.97 41.36
N GLY A 1159 -31.44 -30.08 40.56
CA GLY A 1159 -32.50 -30.37 39.61
C GLY A 1159 -33.89 -30.40 40.24
N ARG A 1160 -34.05 -30.01 41.50
CA ARG A 1160 -35.33 -30.06 42.24
C ARG A 1160 -35.48 -28.91 43.23
N THR A 1161 -36.52 -28.10 43.05
CA THR A 1161 -36.95 -27.13 44.08
C THR A 1161 -37.54 -27.83 45.32
N THR A 1162 -36.76 -27.92 46.38
CA THR A 1162 -37.09 -28.56 47.65
C THR A 1162 -36.73 -27.69 48.85
N ILE A 1163 -36.96 -28.22 50.06
CA ILE A 1163 -36.56 -27.52 51.30
C ILE A 1163 -35.03 -27.33 51.41
N ALA A 1164 -34.24 -28.09 50.63
CA ALA A 1164 -32.81 -27.91 50.55
C ALA A 1164 -32.46 -26.52 49.99
N ASP A 1165 -33.24 -26.01 49.04
CA ASP A 1165 -33.04 -24.69 48.41
C ASP A 1165 -33.30 -23.55 49.39
N ALA A 1166 -34.42 -23.61 50.12
CA ALA A 1166 -34.68 -22.64 51.18
C ALA A 1166 -33.61 -22.70 52.29
N THR A 1167 -33.04 -23.89 52.55
CA THR A 1167 -31.95 -24.05 53.52
C THR A 1167 -30.64 -23.44 52.99
N SER A 1168 -30.35 -23.60 51.70
CA SER A 1168 -29.20 -22.99 51.01
C SER A 1168 -29.30 -21.47 51.02
N LEU A 1169 -30.49 -20.90 50.77
CA LEU A 1169 -30.73 -19.45 50.91
C LEU A 1169 -30.46 -18.97 52.33
N VAL A 1170 -31.00 -19.64 53.35
CA VAL A 1170 -30.75 -19.28 54.75
C VAL A 1170 -29.26 -19.37 55.10
N ALA A 1171 -28.54 -20.34 54.54
CA ALA A 1171 -27.11 -20.49 54.74
C ALA A 1171 -26.30 -19.37 54.06
N PHE A 1172 -26.67 -18.97 52.84
CA PHE A 1172 -26.11 -17.81 52.17
C PHE A 1172 -26.35 -16.52 52.98
N ILE A 1173 -27.61 -16.25 53.35
CA ILE A 1173 -28.02 -15.01 54.04
C ILE A 1173 -27.37 -14.86 55.43
N TYR A 1174 -27.26 -15.94 56.21
CA TYR A 1174 -26.88 -15.86 57.63
C TYR A 1174 -25.60 -16.60 58.02
N ARG A 1175 -25.04 -17.45 57.16
CA ARG A 1175 -23.93 -18.34 57.52
C ARG A 1175 -22.74 -18.28 56.56
N GLY A 1176 -22.74 -17.36 55.60
CA GLY A 1176 -21.66 -17.24 54.61
C GLY A 1176 -21.55 -18.47 53.70
N GLY A 1177 -22.69 -19.13 53.42
CA GLY A 1177 -22.76 -20.19 52.40
C GLY A 1177 -22.51 -19.65 50.99
N PRO A 1178 -22.29 -20.53 50.00
CA PRO A 1178 -22.11 -20.13 48.60
C PRO A 1178 -23.33 -19.37 48.07
N PRO A 1179 -23.16 -18.42 47.13
CA PRO A 1179 -24.29 -17.72 46.50
C PRO A 1179 -25.25 -18.69 45.81
N PRO A 1180 -26.55 -18.34 45.70
CA PRO A 1180 -27.54 -19.13 44.97
C PRO A 1180 -27.13 -19.41 43.53
N CYS A 1181 -27.46 -20.60 43.02
CA CYS A 1181 -27.13 -21.05 41.66
C CYS A 1181 -25.64 -21.07 41.30
N GLN A 1182 -24.74 -21.06 42.29
CA GLN A 1182 -23.32 -21.30 42.06
C GLN A 1182 -23.01 -22.80 42.23
N PRO A 1183 -22.35 -23.47 41.26
CA PRO A 1183 -21.91 -24.83 41.43
C PRO A 1183 -20.92 -24.92 42.59
N THR A 1184 -21.22 -25.75 43.59
CA THR A 1184 -20.27 -25.99 44.67
C THR A 1184 -19.03 -26.69 44.11
N SER A 1185 -17.88 -26.01 44.07
CA SER A 1185 -16.60 -26.63 43.74
C SER A 1185 -16.40 -27.91 44.58
N PRO A 1186 -16.22 -29.09 43.97
CA PRO A 1186 -15.80 -30.26 44.71
C PRO A 1186 -14.41 -29.95 45.25
N GLY A 1187 -14.28 -29.89 46.58
CA GLY A 1187 -13.08 -29.40 47.27
C GLY A 1187 -11.76 -29.95 46.69
N ILE A 1188 -11.04 -29.10 45.96
CA ILE A 1188 -9.62 -29.27 45.70
C ILE A 1188 -8.92 -28.95 47.01
N ARG A 1189 -8.38 -29.99 47.66
CA ARG A 1189 -7.41 -29.80 48.74
C ARG A 1189 -6.21 -29.06 48.15
N SER A 1190 -5.90 -27.90 48.70
CA SER A 1190 -4.62 -27.22 48.50
C SER A 1190 -3.47 -28.20 48.76
N VAL A 1191 -2.73 -28.55 47.71
CA VAL A 1191 -1.41 -29.16 47.83
C VAL A 1191 -0.43 -28.09 47.42
N ASP A 1192 0.03 -27.31 48.39
CA ASP A 1192 1.29 -26.59 48.27
C ASP A 1192 2.35 -27.34 49.10
N GLU A 1193 3.59 -27.19 48.65
CA GLU A 1193 4.85 -27.67 49.20
C GLU A 1193 5.18 -29.16 49.00
N ARG A 1194 5.89 -29.44 47.90
CA ARG A 1194 7.24 -30.06 47.98
C ARG A 1194 8.00 -30.04 46.65
N THR A 1195 9.17 -29.40 46.71
CA THR A 1195 10.45 -29.75 46.05
C THR A 1195 10.68 -29.43 44.56
N ARG A 1196 11.59 -28.46 44.37
CA ARG A 1196 12.66 -28.41 43.35
C ARG A 1196 13.12 -29.80 42.88
N VAL A 1197 13.40 -29.95 41.57
CA VAL A 1197 14.69 -30.37 40.96
C VAL A 1197 14.50 -30.70 39.47
N ARG A 1198 15.27 -30.00 38.61
CA ARG A 1198 15.86 -30.38 37.31
C ARG A 1198 15.03 -31.29 36.35
N ARG A 1199 14.72 -30.78 35.16
CA ARG A 1199 15.61 -30.79 33.99
C ARG A 1199 15.14 -29.78 32.96
#